data_AF-A0A4Q5X7R1-F1
#
_entry.id   AF-A0A4Q5X7R1-F1
#
_cell.length_a   1.000
_cell.length_b   1.000
_cell.length_c   1.000
_cell.angle_alpha   90.00
_cell.angle_beta   90.00
_cell.angle_gamma   90.00
#
_symmetry.space_group_name_H-M   'P 1'
#
loop_
_entity.id
_entity.type
_entity.pdbx_description
1 polymer ?
#
loop_
_entity_poly.entity_id
_entity_poly.type
_entity_poly.pdbx_seq_one_letter_code
_entity_poly.pdbx_strand_id
1 'polypeptide(L)'
;MLARNLRRAAAVTNYTSSLRLVTSLSALSLCCACGESPTETWGESELYASSAPTGTLVAAANAQPISGFDPIAEGATITLSALSTSQLSIRGNATTSVGSLKLVLDGGTITRIESTAPYALCGDSTTSFTPCPELNVAGNHTLTLTEYSGPSGSGTPGATSTLHFTVKTSGTAEPPPTEPPPTEPPPTEPPPTAPQGGSVAFPLKVSGNQRYLVDQNNVPFPILGDSGWEVAHNLVRADQDTYLADRAARGFNALIVEAIEHKFTTKKPPMDFASNLPFTRRLDAATYTGSPNGTDSTSGSGTIVAGPTFGADPYSNINAQAPDFTYPGSAYWAEMDSYIGRAAGRGMVVFLFPAYVGWGGGDEGWMRELVANNAVIGAGGVAGQSYGNASKSRAWNYGAWLANHYSNYANIVWVAGGDYGGYDSAESSAVSQLIAGMKSVPNQKSTLWTSHWARPSFGSDLSQFSGQFGLESIYTNVDAALQARTGYTRAGARPAIVIEGLYEDNPNAGGPVRKLQWASLFGAPAGQFFGATAMWAVGSQWRSAMDTPGTREQALLNGFVRSIPWQGLVPSGLNGQKTIVVSNNGTGSGDYVACAASAVLAGCYVPPGWARGNFGVDATVLSAPFRARWLNPTTGAYTLVSNNVTNSGVVTFTPPGNNGSGATDWVLVLDTAGFVPPTEAPNAPPSFTSAAAPSQSPVTGSSVALAALAGDDGGEAALTYTWSTTGTPPAAVAFNANGSNTAKNTVATFSKAGSYAFRVVATDAQGLTAASSVTVSVSQKLSSITVSPGSANVAPGATQAFTAAAKDQFGAALSSPAYTWSVSGGGSIGSSGTFTAGSTAGGPFTVAAASAGVRGTASVTVTSAPPPQPQSFSVGQTSVLGTSDSGNGGWLIAQPITLGQAAAIQSLSFYVAGASGSLRLGLYDASGAATMPGRKLAETAELTPTQAGWATAPVVQSVTLQPGKYWLVYFSSSNGLQTRRTGHGAGETYYYQSTYGALPGTFSPSATHDNVWWSFFATFLG
;
A
#
# COMPACT_ATOMS: atom_id res chain seq x y z
N MET A 1 -51.39 29.89 -51.80
CA MET A 1 -52.19 29.09 -52.76
C MET A 1 -51.94 27.61 -52.47
N LEU A 2 -53.03 26.85 -52.38
CA LEU A 2 -53.25 25.42 -52.74
C LEU A 2 -52.10 24.40 -52.52
N ALA A 3 -52.26 23.33 -51.71
CA ALA A 3 -53.10 22.11 -51.90
C ALA A 3 -52.47 21.12 -52.92
N ARG A 4 -52.42 19.78 -52.80
CA ARG A 4 -53.05 18.68 -51.98
C ARG A 4 -51.97 17.58 -51.72
N ASN A 5 -51.96 16.68 -50.72
CA ASN A 5 -52.97 15.86 -49.99
C ASN A 5 -53.12 14.40 -50.53
N LEU A 6 -53.28 13.40 -49.62
CA LEU A 6 -53.62 11.95 -49.82
C LEU A 6 -52.46 10.96 -50.17
N ARG A 7 -52.44 9.66 -49.77
CA ARG A 7 -53.05 8.88 -48.64
C ARG A 7 -52.38 7.48 -48.51
N ARG A 8 -52.57 6.84 -47.34
CA ARG A 8 -52.29 5.45 -46.93
C ARG A 8 -52.26 4.34 -48.02
N ALA A 9 -51.38 3.36 -47.84
CA ALA A 9 -51.69 1.92 -47.95
C ALA A 9 -50.76 1.08 -47.05
N ALA A 10 -51.26 -0.03 -46.51
CA ALA A 10 -50.49 -1.05 -45.81
C ALA A 10 -50.72 -2.40 -46.48
N ALA A 11 -49.69 -3.25 -46.57
CA ALA A 11 -49.85 -4.67 -46.92
C ALA A 11 -48.63 -5.50 -46.48
N VAL A 12 -48.93 -6.72 -46.03
CA VAL A 12 -48.00 -7.77 -45.59
C VAL A 12 -47.64 -8.68 -46.77
N THR A 13 -46.37 -9.09 -46.92
CA THR A 13 -46.00 -10.48 -47.29
C THR A 13 -44.52 -10.84 -47.06
N ASN A 14 -44.27 -12.12 -46.80
CA ASN A 14 -42.95 -12.75 -46.54
C ASN A 14 -42.10 -12.94 -47.81
N TYR A 15 -40.79 -13.24 -47.67
CA TYR A 15 -40.20 -14.55 -48.07
C TYR A 15 -38.67 -14.70 -47.75
N THR A 16 -38.34 -15.81 -47.05
CA THR A 16 -37.12 -16.65 -47.09
C THR A 16 -35.67 -16.09 -47.05
N SER A 17 -34.97 -16.47 -45.97
CA SER A 17 -33.82 -17.41 -45.94
C SER A 17 -32.66 -17.31 -46.95
N SER A 18 -31.44 -17.19 -46.43
CA SER A 18 -30.24 -17.82 -47.02
C SER A 18 -29.19 -18.14 -45.95
N LEU A 19 -28.73 -19.39 -45.97
CA LEU A 19 -27.83 -20.02 -44.99
C LEU A 19 -26.38 -19.92 -45.47
N ARG A 20 -25.41 -19.58 -44.61
CA ARG A 20 -23.99 -19.95 -44.83
C ARG A 20 -23.27 -20.38 -43.55
N LEU A 21 -22.88 -21.65 -43.58
CA LEU A 21 -21.98 -22.34 -42.66
C LEU A 21 -20.53 -22.06 -43.10
N VAL A 22 -19.60 -21.79 -42.17
CA VAL A 22 -18.16 -22.08 -42.38
C VAL A 22 -17.58 -22.58 -41.06
N THR A 23 -16.94 -23.75 -41.12
CA THR A 23 -16.30 -24.44 -40.00
C THR A 23 -14.83 -24.05 -39.82
N SER A 24 -14.35 -24.18 -38.58
CA SER A 24 -12.95 -24.09 -38.16
C SER A 24 -12.00 -25.06 -38.89
N LEU A 25 -10.77 -24.63 -39.15
CA LEU A 25 -9.59 -25.51 -39.25
C LEU A 25 -8.28 -24.71 -39.07
N SER A 26 -7.25 -25.37 -38.55
CA SER A 26 -5.99 -24.80 -38.05
C SER A 26 -4.76 -25.40 -38.74
N ALA A 27 -3.61 -24.69 -38.72
CA ALA A 27 -2.21 -25.21 -38.60
C ALA A 27 -1.11 -24.46 -39.42
N LEU A 28 -0.05 -24.06 -38.69
CA LEU A 28 1.41 -24.10 -38.99
C LEU A 28 2.05 -23.50 -40.28
N SER A 29 2.65 -22.30 -40.12
CA SER A 29 4.11 -21.97 -39.99
C SER A 29 5.24 -22.48 -40.94
N LEU A 30 6.31 -21.63 -40.98
CA LEU A 30 7.67 -21.72 -41.61
C LEU A 30 7.72 -21.39 -43.13
N CYS A 31 8.65 -20.60 -43.70
CA CYS A 31 9.77 -19.76 -43.20
C CYS A 31 10.17 -18.74 -44.34
N CYS A 32 11.18 -17.83 -44.32
CA CYS A 32 12.33 -17.55 -43.45
C CYS A 32 12.87 -16.09 -43.63
N ALA A 33 13.65 -15.59 -42.65
CA ALA A 33 14.86 -14.71 -42.61
C ALA A 33 15.24 -13.72 -43.78
N CYS A 34 15.92 -12.56 -43.57
CA CYS A 34 16.77 -12.03 -42.47
C CYS A 34 16.57 -10.49 -42.29
N GLY A 35 17.03 -9.87 -41.18
CA GLY A 35 17.03 -8.38 -41.10
C GLY A 35 17.42 -7.60 -39.82
N GLU A 36 17.93 -8.22 -38.75
CA GLU A 36 18.52 -7.59 -37.53
C GLU A 36 17.67 -6.65 -36.63
N SER A 37 18.09 -6.53 -35.37
CA SER A 37 17.27 -6.12 -34.22
C SER A 37 17.57 -4.69 -33.71
N PRO A 38 16.69 -4.14 -32.84
CA PRO A 38 17.11 -4.04 -31.45
C PRO A 38 16.17 -4.77 -30.48
N THR A 39 16.73 -5.18 -29.34
CA THR A 39 16.01 -5.91 -28.28
C THR A 39 15.22 -4.94 -27.38
N GLU A 40 13.90 -4.99 -27.46
CA GLU A 40 13.01 -4.50 -26.41
C GLU A 40 12.05 -5.62 -25.99
N THR A 41 12.20 -6.09 -24.75
CA THR A 41 11.26 -7.00 -24.11
C THR A 41 10.00 -6.24 -23.75
N TRP A 42 8.91 -6.51 -24.48
CA TRP A 42 7.58 -6.05 -24.11
C TRP A 42 7.16 -6.69 -22.79
N GLY A 43 7.20 -5.90 -21.72
CA GLY A 43 6.72 -6.30 -20.40
C GLY A 43 5.20 -6.23 -20.35
N GLU A 44 4.52 -7.37 -20.54
CA GLU A 44 3.13 -7.53 -20.12
C GLU A 44 3.07 -7.65 -18.59
N SER A 45 3.05 -6.51 -17.87
CA SER A 45 2.73 -6.49 -16.45
C SER A 45 2.25 -5.12 -15.97
N GLU A 46 0.95 -4.84 -16.13
CA GLU A 46 0.16 -3.96 -15.26
C GLU A 46 -1.31 -3.91 -15.76
N LEU A 47 -2.12 -4.93 -15.41
CA LEU A 47 -3.60 -4.84 -15.39
C LEU A 47 -4.33 -6.07 -14.78
N TYR A 48 -3.67 -6.82 -13.90
CA TYR A 48 -4.34 -7.73 -12.95
C TYR A 48 -3.58 -7.70 -11.63
N ALA A 49 -4.09 -6.96 -10.65
CA ALA A 49 -3.69 -7.16 -9.27
C ALA A 49 -4.28 -8.49 -8.80
N SER A 50 -3.49 -9.56 -8.81
CA SER A 50 -3.89 -10.80 -8.14
C SER A 50 -4.13 -10.48 -6.66
N SER A 51 -5.30 -10.83 -6.14
CA SER A 51 -5.52 -10.82 -4.69
C SER A 51 -4.41 -11.62 -4.02
N ALA A 52 -3.99 -11.21 -2.82
CA ALA A 52 -3.08 -11.96 -1.98
C ALA A 52 -3.88 -12.86 -1.01
N PRO A 53 -3.33 -13.98 -0.51
CA PRO A 53 -4.04 -14.82 0.45
C PRO A 53 -4.37 -14.04 1.72
N THR A 54 -5.50 -14.33 2.37
CA THR A 54 -5.93 -13.63 3.59
C THR A 54 -6.18 -14.60 4.74
N GLY A 55 -6.23 -14.11 5.98
CA GLY A 55 -6.64 -14.89 7.15
C GLY A 55 -7.97 -14.40 7.71
N THR A 56 -8.87 -15.33 8.06
CA THR A 56 -10.13 -15.06 8.78
C THR A 56 -9.99 -15.56 10.21
N LEU A 57 -10.36 -14.73 11.20
CA LEU A 57 -10.50 -15.19 12.58
C LEU A 57 -11.81 -15.98 12.71
N VAL A 58 -11.75 -17.21 13.22
CA VAL A 58 -12.91 -18.09 13.40
C VAL A 58 -13.08 -18.54 14.85
N ALA A 59 -14.33 -18.76 15.25
CA ALA A 59 -14.67 -19.53 16.45
C ALA A 59 -14.35 -21.01 16.19
N ALA A 60 -13.37 -21.55 16.92
CA ALA A 60 -12.80 -22.86 16.63
C ALA A 60 -13.84 -23.99 16.71
N ALA A 61 -14.75 -23.91 17.69
CA ALA A 61 -15.74 -24.94 17.98
C ALA A 61 -16.81 -25.16 16.89
N ASN A 62 -17.05 -24.19 16.00
CA ASN A 62 -18.11 -24.26 14.99
C ASN A 62 -17.72 -23.68 13.61
N ALA A 63 -16.44 -23.38 13.41
CA ALA A 63 -15.86 -22.80 12.19
C ALA A 63 -16.48 -21.46 11.73
N GLN A 64 -17.29 -20.79 12.55
CA GLN A 64 -17.94 -19.54 12.17
C GLN A 64 -16.95 -18.37 12.23
N PRO A 65 -16.91 -17.49 11.21
CA PRO A 65 -16.11 -16.28 11.28
C PRO A 65 -16.52 -15.35 12.43
N ILE A 66 -15.53 -14.71 13.05
CA ILE A 66 -15.78 -13.66 14.04
C ILE A 66 -16.09 -12.36 13.28
N SER A 67 -17.25 -11.76 13.57
CA SER A 67 -17.68 -10.50 12.94
C SER A 67 -16.63 -9.41 13.09
N GLY A 68 -16.33 -8.70 12.00
CA GLY A 68 -15.28 -7.68 11.93
C GLY A 68 -13.86 -8.21 11.65
N PHE A 69 -13.67 -9.54 11.55
CA PHE A 69 -12.36 -10.17 11.32
C PHE A 69 -12.40 -11.26 10.23
N ASP A 70 -13.28 -11.09 9.23
CA ASP A 70 -13.37 -11.94 8.03
C ASP A 70 -13.25 -11.10 6.74
N PRO A 71 -12.03 -10.93 6.18
CA PRO A 71 -10.73 -11.30 6.74
C PRO A 71 -10.27 -10.36 7.87
N ILE A 72 -9.20 -10.75 8.58
CA ILE A 72 -8.47 -9.88 9.52
C ILE A 72 -7.80 -8.76 8.71
N ALA A 73 -8.16 -7.52 8.98
CA ALA A 73 -7.55 -6.34 8.36
C ALA A 73 -6.14 -6.05 8.89
N GLU A 74 -5.32 -5.37 8.09
CA GLU A 74 -4.03 -4.86 8.53
C GLU A 74 -4.20 -3.85 9.68
N GLY A 75 -3.46 -4.05 10.78
CA GLY A 75 -3.58 -3.24 11.99
C GLY A 75 -4.81 -3.53 12.86
N ALA A 76 -5.59 -4.58 12.56
CA ALA A 76 -6.81 -4.91 13.30
C ALA A 76 -6.55 -5.08 14.82
N THR A 77 -7.44 -4.54 15.65
CA THR A 77 -7.38 -4.72 17.12
C THR A 77 -8.46 -5.70 17.57
N ILE A 78 -8.05 -6.92 17.94
CA ILE A 78 -8.89 -7.95 18.52
C ILE A 78 -8.97 -7.72 20.04
N THR A 79 -10.16 -7.35 20.53
CA THR A 79 -10.38 -7.16 21.98
C THR A 79 -11.07 -8.40 22.55
N LEU A 80 -10.33 -9.25 23.28
CA LEU A 80 -10.80 -10.55 23.76
C LEU A 80 -12.05 -10.45 24.62
N SER A 81 -12.19 -9.40 25.43
CA SER A 81 -13.38 -9.17 26.27
C SER A 81 -14.64 -8.80 25.48
N ALA A 82 -14.53 -8.50 24.19
CA ALA A 82 -15.64 -8.22 23.28
C ALA A 82 -16.02 -9.42 22.39
N LEU A 83 -15.27 -10.53 22.48
CA LEU A 83 -15.54 -11.73 21.69
C LEU A 83 -16.51 -12.67 22.43
N SER A 84 -17.34 -13.37 21.65
CA SER A 84 -18.27 -14.38 22.18
C SER A 84 -17.60 -15.71 22.58
N THR A 85 -16.29 -15.85 22.34
CA THR A 85 -15.50 -17.04 22.67
C THR A 85 -14.01 -16.74 22.77
N SER A 86 -13.29 -17.49 23.62
CA SER A 86 -11.81 -17.55 23.66
C SER A 86 -11.24 -18.75 22.89
N GLN A 87 -12.09 -19.63 22.36
CA GLN A 87 -11.67 -20.74 21.50
C GLN A 87 -11.53 -20.21 20.06
N LEU A 88 -10.42 -19.55 19.78
CA LEU A 88 -10.14 -18.89 18.49
C LEU A 88 -9.24 -19.74 17.61
N SER A 89 -9.40 -19.64 16.29
CA SER A 89 -8.46 -20.17 15.30
C SER A 89 -8.42 -19.24 14.08
N ILE A 90 -7.52 -19.50 13.13
CA ILE A 90 -7.45 -18.74 11.87
C ILE A 90 -7.62 -19.68 10.68
N ARG A 91 -8.56 -19.34 9.79
CA ARG A 91 -8.74 -19.95 8.46
C ARG A 91 -8.00 -19.11 7.43
N GLY A 92 -7.02 -19.69 6.75
CA GLY A 92 -6.43 -19.10 5.56
C GLY A 92 -7.36 -19.23 4.36
N ASN A 93 -7.53 -18.13 3.62
CA ASN A 93 -8.28 -18.06 2.39
C ASN A 93 -7.29 -17.88 1.23
N ALA A 94 -7.16 -18.90 0.40
CA ALA A 94 -6.34 -18.85 -0.81
C ALA A 94 -7.02 -18.01 -1.91
N THR A 95 -6.20 -17.50 -2.83
CA THR A 95 -6.56 -16.61 -3.95
C THR A 95 -7.16 -17.39 -5.11
N THR A 96 -6.75 -18.65 -5.25
CA THR A 96 -7.11 -19.60 -6.30
C THR A 96 -7.07 -21.03 -5.72
N SER A 97 -7.36 -22.05 -6.54
CA SER A 97 -7.14 -23.46 -6.14
C SER A 97 -5.64 -23.78 -6.07
N VAL A 98 -5.07 -23.71 -4.87
CA VAL A 98 -3.63 -23.94 -4.62
C VAL A 98 -3.35 -25.35 -4.10
N GLY A 99 -2.15 -25.86 -4.36
CA GLY A 99 -1.71 -27.19 -3.92
C GLY A 99 -1.48 -27.27 -2.41
N SER A 100 -1.02 -26.19 -1.78
CA SER A 100 -1.05 -26.00 -0.33
C SER A 100 -0.93 -24.53 0.08
N LEU A 101 -1.34 -24.22 1.30
CA LEU A 101 -1.18 -22.92 1.94
C LEU A 101 -0.33 -23.07 3.21
N LYS A 102 0.75 -22.30 3.30
CA LYS A 102 1.59 -22.19 4.49
C LYS A 102 1.15 -20.98 5.31
N LEU A 103 0.86 -21.18 6.59
CA LEU A 103 0.52 -20.13 7.55
C LEU A 103 1.61 -20.07 8.63
N VAL A 104 2.09 -18.87 8.93
CA VAL A 104 3.11 -18.60 9.95
C VAL A 104 2.62 -17.50 10.88
N LEU A 105 2.52 -17.78 12.18
CA LEU A 105 2.22 -16.80 13.22
C LEU A 105 3.49 -16.42 13.97
N ASP A 106 3.66 -15.12 14.22
CA ASP A 106 4.69 -14.49 15.05
C ASP A 106 6.11 -14.96 14.74
N GLY A 107 6.47 -14.91 13.45
CA GLY A 107 7.82 -15.25 12.98
C GLY A 107 8.20 -16.72 13.10
N GLY A 108 7.26 -17.60 13.47
CA GLY A 108 7.49 -19.05 13.56
C GLY A 108 6.88 -19.74 14.77
N THR A 109 6.33 -18.99 15.74
CA THR A 109 5.63 -19.50 16.93
C THR A 109 4.59 -20.56 16.58
N ILE A 110 3.85 -20.35 15.49
CA ILE A 110 3.14 -21.41 14.78
C ILE A 110 3.62 -21.41 13.34
N THR A 111 3.94 -22.58 12.79
CA THR A 111 4.13 -22.77 11.34
C THR A 111 3.34 -24.00 10.92
N ARG A 112 2.40 -23.82 9.99
CA ARG A 112 1.50 -24.86 9.50
C ARG A 112 1.49 -24.85 7.98
N ILE A 113 1.35 -26.02 7.37
CA ILE A 113 1.18 -26.17 5.93
C ILE A 113 -0.01 -27.10 5.72
N GLU A 114 -1.07 -26.60 5.11
CA GLU A 114 -2.27 -27.38 4.82
C GLU A 114 -2.43 -27.57 3.31
N SER A 115 -2.70 -28.80 2.88
CA SER A 115 -2.83 -29.18 1.45
C SER A 115 -4.27 -29.36 1.00
N THR A 116 -5.22 -29.26 1.93
CA THR A 116 -6.65 -29.40 1.69
C THR A 116 -7.37 -28.26 2.41
N ALA A 117 -8.38 -27.66 1.78
CA ALA A 117 -9.21 -26.66 2.45
C ALA A 117 -10.19 -27.34 3.42
N PRO A 118 -10.49 -26.75 4.60
CA PRO A 118 -10.08 -25.42 5.04
C PRO A 118 -8.64 -25.35 5.57
N TYR A 119 -7.86 -24.37 5.11
CA TYR A 119 -6.47 -24.20 5.54
C TYR A 119 -6.41 -23.61 6.96
N ALA A 120 -6.32 -24.44 8.00
CA ALA A 120 -6.39 -24.02 9.39
C ALA A 120 -5.01 -23.78 10.03
N LEU A 121 -4.78 -22.61 10.65
CA LEU A 121 -3.50 -22.25 11.29
C LEU A 121 -3.06 -23.26 12.36
N CYS A 122 -3.97 -23.72 13.22
CA CYS A 122 -3.71 -24.73 14.24
C CYS A 122 -4.21 -26.14 13.86
N GLY A 123 -4.69 -26.30 12.61
CA GLY A 123 -5.32 -27.51 12.12
C GLY A 123 -6.81 -27.61 12.44
N ASP A 124 -7.46 -28.58 11.83
CA ASP A 124 -8.89 -28.79 11.83
C ASP A 124 -9.29 -30.27 11.85
N SER A 125 -10.59 -30.48 11.86
CA SER A 125 -11.28 -31.75 11.72
C SER A 125 -12.46 -31.52 10.77
N THR A 126 -13.17 -32.59 10.39
CA THR A 126 -14.27 -32.52 9.41
C THR A 126 -15.42 -31.57 9.78
N THR A 127 -15.52 -31.10 11.03
CA THR A 127 -16.59 -30.20 11.49
C THR A 127 -16.13 -29.04 12.39
N SER A 128 -14.86 -28.95 12.79
CA SER A 128 -14.37 -27.90 13.70
C SER A 128 -12.87 -27.64 13.55
N PHE A 129 -12.42 -26.44 13.93
CA PHE A 129 -11.01 -26.06 13.98
C PHE A 129 -10.40 -26.37 15.35
N THR A 130 -9.09 -26.56 15.38
CA THR A 130 -8.31 -26.64 16.62
C THR A 130 -8.10 -25.21 17.15
N PRO A 131 -8.40 -24.94 18.44
CA PRO A 131 -8.10 -23.65 19.05
C PRO A 131 -6.59 -23.34 19.04
N CYS A 132 -6.25 -22.08 18.82
CA CYS A 132 -4.90 -21.53 18.93
C CYS A 132 -4.77 -20.73 20.24
N PRO A 133 -4.18 -21.27 21.31
CA PRO A 133 -3.96 -20.54 22.57
C PRO A 133 -3.19 -19.23 22.39
N GLU A 134 -2.29 -19.18 21.40
CA GLU A 134 -1.44 -18.04 21.04
C GLU A 134 -2.27 -16.79 20.68
N LEU A 135 -3.47 -16.96 20.11
CA LEU A 135 -4.38 -15.86 19.76
C LEU A 135 -5.11 -15.26 20.99
N ASN A 136 -4.93 -15.83 22.18
CA ASN A 136 -5.43 -15.28 23.45
C ASN A 136 -4.34 -14.53 24.24
N VAL A 137 -3.12 -14.42 23.72
CA VAL A 137 -2.04 -13.65 24.34
C VAL A 137 -2.21 -12.18 23.97
N ALA A 138 -2.18 -11.26 24.95
CA ALA A 138 -2.22 -9.84 24.65
C ALA A 138 -0.87 -9.36 24.07
N GLY A 139 -0.88 -8.71 22.92
CA GLY A 139 0.34 -8.28 22.22
C GLY A 139 0.10 -7.92 20.77
N ASN A 140 1.19 -7.61 20.06
CA ASN A 140 1.20 -7.46 18.61
C ASN A 140 1.57 -8.80 17.99
N HIS A 141 0.82 -9.21 16.97
CA HIS A 141 0.99 -10.45 16.24
C HIS A 141 1.23 -10.19 14.75
N THR A 142 1.92 -11.11 14.09
CA THR A 142 2.19 -11.10 12.65
C THR A 142 1.77 -12.43 12.05
N LEU A 143 0.85 -12.42 11.08
CA LEU A 143 0.45 -13.59 10.31
C LEU A 143 0.96 -13.48 8.88
N THR A 144 1.81 -14.42 8.44
CA THR A 144 2.24 -14.56 7.04
C THR A 144 1.54 -15.76 6.42
N LEU A 145 0.94 -15.59 5.24
CA LEU A 145 0.38 -16.67 4.43
C LEU A 145 1.12 -16.76 3.11
N THR A 146 1.61 -17.95 2.73
CA THR A 146 2.30 -18.21 1.45
C THR A 146 1.64 -19.38 0.74
N GLU A 147 1.21 -19.16 -0.50
CA GLU A 147 0.67 -20.20 -1.37
C GLU A 147 1.78 -21.04 -2.01
N TYR A 148 1.49 -22.30 -2.32
CA TYR A 148 2.38 -23.21 -3.02
C TYR A 148 1.62 -24.00 -4.10
N SER A 149 2.26 -24.16 -5.27
CA SER A 149 1.62 -24.85 -6.40
C SER A 149 1.49 -26.37 -6.20
N GLY A 150 2.27 -26.98 -5.30
CA GLY A 150 2.20 -28.39 -4.92
C GLY A 150 1.74 -28.60 -3.48
N PRO A 151 1.38 -29.83 -3.10
CA PRO A 151 1.04 -30.18 -1.72
C PRO A 151 2.25 -30.08 -0.78
N SER A 152 2.00 -29.97 0.53
CA SER A 152 3.01 -29.95 1.58
C SER A 152 4.11 -28.89 1.41
N GLY A 153 3.80 -27.74 0.81
CA GLY A 153 4.74 -26.64 0.58
C GLY A 153 5.75 -26.92 -0.55
N SER A 154 5.43 -27.85 -1.45
CA SER A 154 6.25 -28.18 -2.62
C SER A 154 5.84 -27.38 -3.86
N GLY A 155 6.66 -27.45 -4.91
CA GLY A 155 6.44 -26.67 -6.14
C GLY A 155 6.87 -25.21 -6.01
N THR A 156 6.31 -24.35 -6.85
CA THR A 156 6.66 -22.93 -6.90
C THR A 156 5.88 -22.18 -5.81
N PRO A 157 6.54 -21.34 -4.98
CA PRO A 157 5.84 -20.40 -4.10
C PRO A 157 5.02 -19.39 -4.93
N GLY A 158 3.75 -19.22 -4.56
CA GLY A 158 2.82 -18.29 -5.17
C GLY A 158 2.74 -16.97 -4.40
N ALA A 159 1.55 -16.37 -4.38
CA ALA A 159 1.32 -15.12 -3.65
C ALA A 159 1.61 -15.30 -2.15
N THR A 160 2.22 -14.27 -1.56
CA THR A 160 2.48 -14.19 -0.12
C THR A 160 1.91 -12.90 0.43
N SER A 161 1.19 -13.00 1.54
CA SER A 161 0.76 -11.85 2.35
C SER A 161 1.42 -11.91 3.72
N THR A 162 1.58 -10.75 4.35
CA THR A 162 1.92 -10.63 5.77
C THR A 162 1.05 -9.53 6.33
N LEU A 163 0.32 -9.84 7.40
CA LEU A 163 -0.56 -8.89 8.09
C LEU A 163 -0.23 -8.82 9.58
N HIS A 164 -0.41 -7.66 10.17
CA HIS A 164 -0.18 -7.35 11.58
C HIS A 164 -1.51 -7.10 12.28
N PHE A 165 -1.67 -7.58 13.51
CA PHE A 165 -2.85 -7.31 14.34
C PHE A 165 -2.47 -7.24 15.82
N THR A 166 -3.31 -6.63 16.65
CA THR A 166 -3.09 -6.47 18.10
C THR A 166 -4.18 -7.17 18.88
N VAL A 167 -3.82 -7.97 19.87
CA VAL A 167 -4.77 -8.62 20.81
C VAL A 167 -4.75 -7.86 22.15
N LYS A 168 -5.93 -7.54 22.70
CA LYS A 168 -6.11 -6.80 23.97
C LYS A 168 -7.08 -7.53 24.91
N THR A 169 -6.86 -7.42 26.22
CA THR A 169 -7.62 -8.16 27.25
C THR A 169 -8.76 -7.40 27.92
N SER A 170 -8.84 -6.07 27.80
CA SER A 170 -9.95 -5.28 28.36
C SER A 170 -10.18 -3.97 27.59
N GLY A 171 -11.42 -3.47 27.66
CA GLY A 171 -11.79 -2.12 27.23
C GLY A 171 -12.42 -1.36 28.39
N THR A 172 -11.84 -0.21 28.75
CA THR A 172 -12.44 0.76 29.69
C THR A 172 -13.15 1.85 28.89
N ALA A 173 -14.47 1.99 29.08
CA ALA A 173 -15.26 3.04 28.47
C ALA A 173 -15.13 4.36 29.26
N GLU A 174 -15.09 5.48 28.53
CA GLU A 174 -15.18 6.84 29.08
C GLU A 174 -16.64 7.33 28.98
N PRO A 175 -17.20 8.01 30.00
CA PRO A 175 -18.62 8.40 30.00
C PRO A 175 -18.88 9.68 29.16
N PRO A 176 -20.07 9.83 28.56
CA PRO A 176 -20.41 11.01 27.77
C PRO A 176 -20.70 12.24 28.65
N PRO A 177 -20.36 13.47 28.20
CA PRO A 177 -20.67 14.70 28.91
C PRO A 177 -22.16 15.07 28.82
N THR A 178 -22.68 15.68 29.89
CA THR A 178 -24.09 16.08 30.02
C THR A 178 -24.39 17.45 29.42
N GLU A 179 -25.47 17.56 28.64
CA GLU A 179 -25.97 18.81 28.04
C GLU A 179 -26.94 19.58 28.99
N PRO A 180 -26.92 20.93 29.02
CA PRO A 180 -27.86 21.75 29.81
C PRO A 180 -29.17 22.09 29.04
N PRO A 181 -30.27 22.43 29.75
CA PRO A 181 -31.61 22.57 29.15
C PRO A 181 -31.83 23.88 28.36
N PRO A 182 -32.84 23.94 27.46
CA PRO A 182 -33.02 25.02 26.49
C PRO A 182 -33.75 26.25 27.06
N THR A 183 -33.55 27.39 26.40
CA THR A 183 -34.38 28.61 26.54
C THR A 183 -34.83 29.10 25.16
N GLU A 184 -36.14 29.30 24.99
CA GLU A 184 -36.79 29.71 23.75
C GLU A 184 -37.00 31.24 23.71
N PRO A 185 -36.83 31.86 22.52
CA PRO A 185 -37.68 32.99 22.11
C PRO A 185 -38.27 32.81 20.68
N PRO A 186 -39.34 33.56 20.32
CA PRO A 186 -40.27 33.16 19.26
C PRO A 186 -40.08 33.96 17.94
N PRO A 187 -40.99 33.88 16.94
CA PRO A 187 -40.73 33.19 15.67
C PRO A 187 -40.41 34.14 14.50
N THR A 188 -39.43 33.77 13.66
CA THR A 188 -39.26 34.32 12.31
C THR A 188 -38.90 33.20 11.32
N GLU A 189 -39.59 33.20 10.19
CA GLU A 189 -39.57 32.19 9.12
C GLU A 189 -38.17 31.99 8.49
N PRO A 190 -37.65 30.75 8.37
CA PRO A 190 -36.34 30.49 7.77
C PRO A 190 -36.42 30.16 6.25
N PRO A 191 -35.39 30.53 5.47
CA PRO A 191 -35.22 30.04 4.09
C PRO A 191 -34.90 28.53 4.08
N PRO A 192 -35.05 27.82 2.93
CA PRO A 192 -34.93 26.36 2.88
C PRO A 192 -33.48 25.87 3.10
N THR A 193 -33.14 25.55 4.34
CA THR A 193 -31.96 24.77 4.70
C THR A 193 -32.14 23.32 4.28
N ALA A 194 -31.12 22.74 3.65
CA ALA A 194 -31.13 21.33 3.28
C ALA A 194 -31.01 20.40 4.50
N PRO A 195 -31.49 19.15 4.44
CA PRO A 195 -31.54 18.27 5.60
C PRO A 195 -30.20 17.56 5.80
N GLN A 196 -29.51 17.89 6.90
CA GLN A 196 -28.60 16.94 7.55
C GLN A 196 -29.40 16.05 8.51
N GLY A 197 -29.08 14.76 8.56
CA GLY A 197 -29.27 13.88 9.74
C GLY A 197 -30.67 13.53 10.25
N GLY A 198 -31.75 14.15 9.75
CA GLY A 198 -33.12 13.82 10.18
C GLY A 198 -33.64 12.51 9.59
N SER A 199 -34.35 11.70 10.40
CA SER A 199 -35.09 10.54 9.88
C SER A 199 -36.28 10.98 9.03
N VAL A 200 -36.52 10.29 7.91
CA VAL A 200 -37.58 10.64 6.95
C VAL A 200 -38.96 10.47 7.59
N ALA A 201 -39.77 11.53 7.64
CA ALA A 201 -41.09 11.49 8.23
C ALA A 201 -42.12 10.87 7.27
N PHE A 202 -42.14 9.55 7.17
CA PHE A 202 -43.12 8.80 6.39
C PHE A 202 -44.56 8.95 6.94
N PRO A 203 -45.61 8.84 6.10
CA PRO A 203 -45.58 8.48 4.68
C PRO A 203 -45.21 9.63 3.75
N LEU A 204 -44.75 9.31 2.55
CA LEU A 204 -44.51 10.32 1.52
C LEU A 204 -45.84 10.83 0.93
N LYS A 205 -45.85 12.09 0.49
CA LYS A 205 -46.98 12.73 -0.20
C LYS A 205 -46.49 13.53 -1.41
N VAL A 206 -47.34 13.73 -2.40
CA VAL A 206 -47.03 14.56 -3.58
C VAL A 206 -46.85 16.02 -3.15
N SER A 207 -45.82 16.69 -3.69
CA SER A 207 -45.52 18.10 -3.41
C SER A 207 -46.67 19.03 -3.83
N GLY A 208 -46.74 20.22 -3.21
CA GLY A 208 -47.78 21.21 -3.53
C GLY A 208 -47.78 21.69 -4.98
N ASN A 209 -46.61 21.66 -5.66
CA ASN A 209 -46.48 21.94 -7.09
C ASN A 209 -46.61 20.70 -7.99
N GLN A 210 -46.87 19.52 -7.41
CA GLN A 210 -47.12 18.25 -8.12
C GLN A 210 -45.99 17.83 -9.08
N ARG A 211 -44.74 18.00 -8.63
CA ARG A 211 -43.54 17.67 -9.41
C ARG A 211 -42.59 16.70 -8.72
N TYR A 212 -42.68 16.53 -7.41
CA TYR A 212 -41.83 15.65 -6.62
C TYR A 212 -42.57 15.10 -5.39
N LEU A 213 -41.92 14.24 -4.61
CA LEU A 213 -42.43 13.80 -3.31
C LEU A 213 -41.86 14.63 -2.17
N VAL A 214 -42.63 14.78 -1.11
CA VAL A 214 -42.17 15.32 0.18
C VAL A 214 -42.53 14.36 1.30
N ASP A 215 -41.81 14.44 2.41
CA ASP A 215 -42.19 13.78 3.66
C ASP A 215 -43.34 14.52 4.38
N GLN A 216 -43.77 14.06 5.56
CA GLN A 216 -44.82 14.71 6.31
C GLN A 216 -44.46 16.15 6.76
N ASN A 217 -43.17 16.43 6.98
CA ASN A 217 -42.63 17.74 7.32
C ASN A 217 -42.49 18.68 6.10
N ASN A 218 -42.88 18.22 4.90
CA ASN A 218 -42.72 18.89 3.61
C ASN A 218 -41.27 18.99 3.11
N VAL A 219 -40.35 18.18 3.63
CA VAL A 219 -38.97 18.08 3.14
C VAL A 219 -38.97 17.39 1.77
N PRO A 220 -38.35 17.97 0.72
CA PRO A 220 -38.23 17.32 -0.59
C PRO A 220 -37.52 15.97 -0.53
N PHE A 221 -38.18 14.95 -1.06
CA PHE A 221 -37.69 13.57 -1.13
C PHE A 221 -37.41 13.21 -2.60
N PRO A 222 -36.14 13.20 -3.05
CA PRO A 222 -35.80 12.67 -4.37
C PRO A 222 -35.87 11.14 -4.32
N ILE A 223 -36.40 10.49 -5.34
CA ILE A 223 -36.36 9.02 -5.42
C ILE A 223 -34.99 8.62 -5.99
N LEU A 224 -34.14 8.08 -5.13
CA LEU A 224 -32.79 7.61 -5.42
C LEU A 224 -32.78 6.10 -5.19
N GLY A 225 -33.23 5.35 -6.20
CA GLY A 225 -33.64 3.97 -6.07
C GLY A 225 -32.61 2.93 -6.50
N ASP A 226 -32.69 1.73 -5.92
CA ASP A 226 -31.96 0.53 -6.33
C ASP A 226 -32.92 -0.62 -6.67
N SER A 227 -32.66 -1.33 -7.77
CA SER A 227 -33.47 -2.44 -8.28
C SER A 227 -33.02 -3.81 -7.75
N GLY A 228 -32.99 -3.97 -6.43
CA GLY A 228 -32.72 -5.24 -5.74
C GLY A 228 -33.97 -6.12 -5.58
N TRP A 229 -34.61 -6.48 -6.69
CA TRP A 229 -35.91 -7.20 -6.72
C TRP A 229 -35.93 -8.43 -5.81
N GLU A 230 -34.96 -9.32 -5.98
CA GLU A 230 -34.90 -10.60 -5.27
C GLU A 230 -34.35 -10.52 -3.84
N VAL A 231 -33.89 -9.35 -3.37
CA VAL A 231 -33.19 -9.22 -2.07
C VAL A 231 -34.03 -9.73 -0.91
N ALA A 232 -35.33 -9.42 -0.89
CA ALA A 232 -36.24 -9.82 0.18
C ALA A 232 -36.49 -11.34 0.22
N HIS A 233 -36.27 -12.05 -0.89
CA HIS A 233 -36.59 -13.47 -1.05
C HIS A 233 -35.36 -14.37 -1.03
N ASN A 234 -34.27 -13.95 -1.69
CA ASN A 234 -33.08 -14.77 -1.96
C ASN A 234 -31.93 -14.61 -0.97
N LEU A 235 -31.98 -13.62 -0.07
CA LEU A 235 -30.96 -13.44 0.96
C LEU A 235 -31.45 -13.84 2.36
N VAL A 236 -30.53 -14.36 3.17
CA VAL A 236 -30.72 -14.42 4.62
C VAL A 236 -30.82 -13.01 5.21
N ARG A 237 -31.53 -12.85 6.32
CA ARG A 237 -31.74 -11.56 6.98
C ARG A 237 -30.45 -10.73 7.18
N ALA A 238 -29.34 -11.37 7.56
CA ALA A 238 -28.04 -10.69 7.75
C ALA A 238 -27.45 -10.13 6.44
N ASP A 239 -27.66 -10.83 5.33
CA ASP A 239 -27.21 -10.41 4.00
C ASP A 239 -28.12 -9.31 3.44
N GLN A 240 -29.42 -9.38 3.71
CA GLN A 240 -30.35 -8.27 3.47
C GLN A 240 -29.96 -7.02 4.29
N ASP A 241 -29.59 -7.16 5.57
CA ASP A 241 -29.13 -6.04 6.39
C ASP A 241 -27.83 -5.42 5.88
N THR A 242 -26.94 -6.26 5.32
CA THR A 242 -25.70 -5.82 4.67
C THR A 242 -25.99 -5.00 3.42
N TYR A 243 -26.87 -5.49 2.54
CA TYR A 243 -27.34 -4.75 1.36
C TYR A 243 -28.01 -3.42 1.76
N LEU A 244 -28.98 -3.46 2.68
CA LEU A 244 -29.70 -2.26 3.14
C LEU A 244 -28.76 -1.21 3.76
N ALA A 245 -27.72 -1.65 4.49
CA ALA A 245 -26.71 -0.75 5.05
C ALA A 245 -25.82 -0.12 3.97
N ASP A 246 -25.34 -0.90 3.00
CA ASP A 246 -24.54 -0.40 1.88
C ASP A 246 -25.33 0.60 1.00
N ARG A 247 -26.57 0.24 0.62
CA ARG A 247 -27.45 1.15 -0.13
C ARG A 247 -27.67 2.47 0.64
N ALA A 248 -27.89 2.41 1.95
CA ALA A 248 -28.09 3.61 2.77
C ALA A 248 -26.81 4.47 2.83
N ALA A 249 -25.64 3.85 3.02
CA ALA A 249 -24.35 4.55 3.03
C ALA A 249 -24.03 5.23 1.68
N ARG A 250 -24.46 4.62 0.57
CA ARG A 250 -24.35 5.18 -0.79
C ARG A 250 -25.46 6.17 -1.16
N GLY A 251 -26.27 6.59 -0.19
CA GLY A 251 -27.29 7.63 -0.36
C GLY A 251 -28.54 7.21 -1.12
N PHE A 252 -28.75 5.91 -1.37
CA PHE A 252 -30.02 5.40 -1.87
C PHE A 252 -31.11 5.55 -0.80
N ASN A 253 -32.34 5.82 -1.23
CA ASN A 253 -33.50 5.96 -0.35
C ASN A 253 -34.77 5.31 -0.90
N ALA A 254 -34.70 4.60 -2.04
CA ALA A 254 -35.81 3.82 -2.56
C ALA A 254 -35.33 2.42 -2.99
N LEU A 255 -36.22 1.44 -2.91
CA LEU A 255 -35.96 0.04 -3.27
C LEU A 255 -37.13 -0.51 -4.08
N ILE A 256 -36.89 -1.19 -5.19
CA ILE A 256 -37.92 -1.98 -5.88
C ILE A 256 -37.86 -3.42 -5.37
N VAL A 257 -39.00 -3.96 -4.94
CA VAL A 257 -39.17 -5.33 -4.44
C VAL A 257 -40.58 -5.82 -4.77
N GLU A 258 -40.73 -7.11 -5.03
CA GLU A 258 -42.04 -7.75 -5.14
C GLU A 258 -42.52 -8.35 -3.80
N ALA A 259 -43.82 -8.29 -3.54
CA ALA A 259 -44.38 -8.82 -2.30
C ALA A 259 -44.38 -10.36 -2.29
N ILE A 260 -44.42 -10.97 -3.48
CA ILE A 260 -44.41 -12.41 -3.70
C ILE A 260 -43.54 -12.76 -4.92
N GLU A 261 -42.52 -13.57 -4.70
CA GLU A 261 -41.63 -14.11 -5.75
C GLU A 261 -42.36 -15.15 -6.62
N HIS A 262 -41.89 -15.47 -7.82
CA HIS A 262 -42.48 -16.51 -8.69
C HIS A 262 -41.50 -17.51 -9.34
N LYS A 263 -40.27 -17.11 -9.65
CA LYS A 263 -39.35 -17.86 -10.53
C LYS A 263 -37.87 -17.80 -10.13
N PHE A 264 -37.38 -16.68 -9.61
CA PHE A 264 -35.96 -16.40 -9.47
C PHE A 264 -35.36 -16.81 -8.12
N THR A 265 -36.16 -17.35 -7.20
CA THR A 265 -35.65 -17.91 -5.94
C THR A 265 -34.69 -19.09 -6.13
N THR A 266 -33.68 -19.15 -5.27
CA THR A 266 -32.71 -20.24 -5.13
C THR A 266 -33.30 -21.49 -4.45
N LYS A 267 -34.50 -21.40 -3.88
CA LYS A 267 -35.29 -22.55 -3.39
C LYS A 267 -36.27 -23.02 -4.46
N LYS A 268 -37.15 -23.97 -4.14
CA LYS A 268 -38.26 -24.32 -5.04
C LYS A 268 -39.20 -23.10 -5.12
N PRO A 269 -39.46 -22.51 -6.30
CA PRO A 269 -40.35 -21.36 -6.37
C PRO A 269 -41.75 -21.65 -5.82
N PRO A 270 -42.45 -20.67 -5.24
CA PRO A 270 -42.03 -19.30 -4.89
C PRO A 270 -41.55 -19.20 -3.43
N MET A 271 -40.72 -20.14 -2.96
CA MET A 271 -40.26 -20.13 -1.58
C MET A 271 -39.23 -19.02 -1.32
N ASP A 272 -39.25 -18.42 -0.13
CA ASP A 272 -38.13 -17.61 0.35
C ASP A 272 -36.88 -18.47 0.64
N PHE A 273 -35.76 -17.83 0.96
CA PHE A 273 -34.50 -18.51 1.31
C PHE A 273 -34.65 -19.50 2.49
N ALA A 274 -35.56 -19.22 3.43
CA ALA A 274 -35.87 -20.10 4.56
C ALA A 274 -36.85 -21.23 4.20
N SER A 275 -37.23 -21.36 2.93
CA SER A 275 -38.15 -22.35 2.37
C SER A 275 -39.62 -22.19 2.81
N ASN A 276 -40.01 -20.99 3.23
CA ASN A 276 -41.41 -20.65 3.51
C ASN A 276 -42.16 -20.33 2.21
N LEU A 277 -43.44 -20.67 2.13
CA LEU A 277 -44.30 -20.34 1.00
C LEU A 277 -45.18 -19.11 1.28
N PRO A 278 -45.41 -18.22 0.29
CA PRO A 278 -46.31 -17.08 0.42
C PRO A 278 -47.77 -17.48 0.65
N PHE A 279 -48.16 -18.68 0.18
CA PHE A 279 -49.50 -19.26 0.34
C PHE A 279 -49.41 -20.72 0.74
N THR A 280 -50.38 -21.24 1.51
CA THR A 280 -50.33 -22.59 2.09
C THR A 280 -51.29 -23.60 1.45
N ARG A 281 -52.22 -23.12 0.61
CA ARG A 281 -53.34 -23.90 0.07
C ARG A 281 -53.61 -23.54 -1.39
N ARG A 282 -54.22 -24.46 -2.13
CA ARG A 282 -54.65 -24.34 -3.54
C ARG A 282 -56.15 -24.03 -3.67
N LEU A 283 -56.57 -23.58 -4.85
CA LEU A 283 -57.98 -23.33 -5.16
C LEU A 283 -58.86 -24.59 -4.97
N ASP A 284 -58.35 -25.78 -5.32
CA ASP A 284 -58.96 -27.10 -5.08
C ASP A 284 -58.88 -27.61 -3.63
N ALA A 285 -58.49 -26.75 -2.69
CA ALA A 285 -58.30 -27.02 -1.27
C ALA A 285 -57.16 -27.98 -0.88
N ALA A 286 -56.36 -28.48 -1.83
CA ALA A 286 -55.14 -29.22 -1.50
C ALA A 286 -54.05 -28.29 -0.92
N THR A 287 -53.07 -28.87 -0.21
CA THR A 287 -51.89 -28.13 0.27
C THR A 287 -51.09 -27.58 -0.91
N TYR A 288 -50.69 -26.30 -0.85
CA TYR A 288 -49.74 -25.74 -1.80
C TYR A 288 -48.31 -26.09 -1.38
N THR A 289 -47.47 -26.52 -2.33
CA THR A 289 -46.09 -26.98 -2.06
C THR A 289 -45.07 -26.25 -2.93
N GLY A 290 -45.43 -25.10 -3.50
CA GLY A 290 -44.63 -24.33 -4.46
C GLY A 290 -44.84 -24.74 -5.92
N SER A 291 -44.63 -23.79 -6.83
CA SER A 291 -44.67 -23.98 -8.28
C SER A 291 -43.42 -24.73 -8.77
N PRO A 292 -43.55 -25.74 -9.65
CA PRO A 292 -42.42 -26.32 -10.36
C PRO A 292 -42.10 -25.45 -11.58
N ASN A 293 -41.33 -24.37 -11.36
CA ASN A 293 -40.80 -23.50 -12.40
C ASN A 293 -39.31 -23.81 -12.64
N GLY A 294 -39.01 -24.39 -13.79
CA GLY A 294 -37.66 -24.57 -14.31
C GLY A 294 -37.27 -23.42 -15.26
N THR A 295 -35.97 -23.28 -15.49
CA THR A 295 -35.41 -22.27 -16.38
C THR A 295 -36.00 -22.35 -17.80
N ASP A 296 -36.67 -21.28 -18.25
CA ASP A 296 -36.97 -21.08 -19.66
C ASP A 296 -35.67 -20.94 -20.47
N SER A 297 -35.54 -21.73 -21.54
CA SER A 297 -34.41 -21.70 -22.47
C SER A 297 -34.62 -20.77 -23.66
N THR A 298 -35.71 -20.00 -23.70
CA THR A 298 -36.03 -19.09 -24.81
C THR A 298 -35.76 -17.61 -24.51
N SER A 299 -35.57 -17.22 -23.24
CA SER A 299 -35.00 -15.92 -22.89
C SER A 299 -33.57 -15.79 -23.43
N GLY A 300 -33.39 -14.94 -24.45
CA GLY A 300 -32.09 -14.66 -25.10
C GLY A 300 -31.07 -13.93 -24.22
N SER A 301 -31.29 -13.90 -22.89
CA SER A 301 -30.38 -13.36 -21.90
C SER A 301 -29.32 -14.40 -21.55
N GLY A 302 -28.29 -14.51 -22.39
CA GLY A 302 -27.11 -15.30 -22.05
C GLY A 302 -26.54 -14.83 -20.71
N THR A 303 -26.44 -15.75 -19.74
CA THR A 303 -26.01 -15.53 -18.34
C THR A 303 -27.13 -15.09 -17.37
N ILE A 304 -28.10 -15.99 -17.12
CA ILE A 304 -28.82 -16.04 -15.84
C ILE A 304 -28.34 -17.28 -15.06
N VAL A 305 -28.33 -17.16 -13.73
CA VAL A 305 -27.67 -18.08 -12.78
C VAL A 305 -28.19 -19.51 -12.92
N ALA A 306 -27.27 -20.48 -12.82
CA ALA A 306 -27.58 -21.92 -12.79
C ALA A 306 -28.28 -22.33 -11.47
N GLY A 307 -29.56 -22.00 -11.35
CA GLY A 307 -30.46 -22.56 -10.35
C GLY A 307 -30.86 -24.01 -10.68
N PRO A 308 -31.44 -24.76 -9.73
CA PRO A 308 -31.95 -26.10 -10.01
C PRO A 308 -33.12 -26.06 -11.01
N THR A 309 -33.14 -26.97 -11.98
CA THR A 309 -34.27 -27.11 -12.90
C THR A 309 -35.42 -27.85 -12.23
N PHE A 310 -36.44 -27.12 -11.75
CA PHE A 310 -37.60 -27.70 -11.05
C PHE A 310 -38.69 -28.31 -11.97
N GLY A 311 -38.40 -28.51 -13.26
CA GLY A 311 -39.35 -28.99 -14.27
C GLY A 311 -40.22 -27.88 -14.86
N ALA A 312 -40.91 -28.14 -15.97
CA ALA A 312 -41.87 -27.18 -16.54
C ALA A 312 -43.20 -27.21 -15.77
N ASP A 313 -43.89 -26.07 -15.71
CA ASP A 313 -45.18 -25.86 -15.03
C ASP A 313 -46.18 -27.01 -15.27
N PRO A 314 -46.46 -27.84 -14.25
CA PRO A 314 -47.38 -28.95 -14.32
C PRO A 314 -48.69 -28.63 -13.58
N TYR A 315 -49.16 -27.37 -13.61
CA TYR A 315 -50.59 -27.11 -13.43
C TYR A 315 -51.35 -27.79 -14.58
N SER A 316 -51.79 -29.03 -14.39
CA SER A 316 -52.69 -29.70 -15.34
C SER A 316 -54.03 -29.00 -15.48
N ASN A 317 -54.40 -28.15 -14.51
CA ASN A 317 -55.45 -27.14 -14.63
C ASN A 317 -55.21 -25.98 -13.65
N ILE A 318 -54.60 -24.88 -14.09
CA ILE A 318 -54.28 -23.73 -13.24
C ILE A 318 -55.51 -23.16 -12.49
N ASN A 319 -56.71 -23.20 -13.08
CA ASN A 319 -57.95 -22.72 -12.45
C ASN A 319 -58.38 -23.52 -11.22
N ALA A 320 -57.86 -24.73 -11.03
CA ALA A 320 -58.05 -25.55 -9.84
C ALA A 320 -56.78 -25.62 -8.97
N GLN A 321 -55.61 -25.49 -9.58
CA GLN A 321 -54.34 -25.90 -8.98
C GLN A 321 -53.43 -24.75 -8.55
N ALA A 322 -53.73 -23.51 -8.97
CA ALA A 322 -53.07 -22.30 -8.47
C ALA A 322 -53.19 -22.20 -6.93
N PRO A 323 -52.23 -21.54 -6.26
CA PRO A 323 -52.37 -21.18 -4.86
C PRO A 323 -53.58 -20.28 -4.64
N ASP A 324 -54.27 -20.52 -3.53
CA ASP A 324 -55.37 -19.72 -3.04
C ASP A 324 -54.81 -18.51 -2.29
N PHE A 325 -54.88 -17.34 -2.91
CA PHE A 325 -54.30 -16.12 -2.35
C PHE A 325 -54.97 -15.66 -1.03
N THR A 326 -56.06 -16.31 -0.61
CA THR A 326 -56.71 -16.05 0.69
C THR A 326 -56.14 -16.89 1.85
N TYR A 327 -55.13 -17.73 1.62
CA TYR A 327 -54.43 -18.51 2.65
C TYR A 327 -52.92 -18.18 2.75
N PRO A 328 -52.56 -16.94 3.15
CA PRO A 328 -51.18 -16.49 3.25
C PRO A 328 -50.35 -17.29 4.26
N GLY A 329 -49.10 -17.57 3.94
CA GLY A 329 -48.14 -18.28 4.80
C GLY A 329 -47.42 -17.34 5.76
N SER A 330 -47.79 -17.39 7.04
CA SER A 330 -47.33 -16.41 8.05
C SER A 330 -45.82 -16.25 8.17
N ALA A 331 -45.03 -17.31 7.99
CA ALA A 331 -43.57 -17.25 8.09
C ALA A 331 -42.91 -16.45 6.94
N TYR A 332 -43.42 -16.60 5.71
CA TYR A 332 -42.95 -15.86 4.54
C TYR A 332 -43.22 -14.36 4.71
N TRP A 333 -44.47 -14.02 5.03
CA TRP A 333 -44.90 -12.63 5.20
C TRP A 333 -44.20 -11.94 6.39
N ALA A 334 -43.85 -12.68 7.45
CA ALA A 334 -43.09 -12.15 8.57
C ALA A 334 -41.64 -11.74 8.22
N GLU A 335 -41.01 -12.32 7.19
CA GLU A 335 -39.72 -11.82 6.71
C GLU A 335 -39.88 -10.58 5.81
N MET A 336 -40.91 -10.54 4.95
CA MET A 336 -41.24 -9.33 4.17
C MET A 336 -41.56 -8.13 5.08
N ASP A 337 -42.33 -8.35 6.15
CA ASP A 337 -42.60 -7.38 7.22
C ASP A 337 -41.30 -6.84 7.86
N SER A 338 -40.39 -7.76 8.18
CA SER A 338 -39.04 -7.48 8.71
C SER A 338 -38.21 -6.65 7.74
N TYR A 339 -38.21 -7.00 6.46
CA TYR A 339 -37.46 -6.30 5.42
C TYR A 339 -37.96 -4.86 5.22
N ILE A 340 -39.26 -4.66 5.03
CA ILE A 340 -39.86 -3.33 4.83
C ILE A 340 -39.65 -2.45 6.08
N GLY A 341 -39.76 -3.01 7.28
CA GLY A 341 -39.48 -2.30 8.53
C GLY A 341 -38.00 -1.91 8.70
N ARG A 342 -37.06 -2.78 8.30
CA ARG A 342 -35.61 -2.48 8.34
C ARG A 342 -35.18 -1.47 7.26
N ALA A 343 -35.89 -1.41 6.14
CA ALA A 343 -35.77 -0.33 5.16
C ALA A 343 -36.31 1.00 5.71
N ALA A 344 -37.47 1.01 6.37
CA ALA A 344 -38.03 2.20 7.02
C ALA A 344 -37.05 2.83 8.03
N GLY A 345 -36.42 1.99 8.87
CA GLY A 345 -35.42 2.41 9.86
C GLY A 345 -34.15 3.04 9.26
N ARG A 346 -33.93 2.90 7.95
CA ARG A 346 -32.83 3.52 7.19
C ARG A 346 -33.30 4.68 6.29
N GLY A 347 -34.55 5.15 6.47
CA GLY A 347 -35.14 6.22 5.66
C GLY A 347 -35.51 5.81 4.24
N MET A 348 -35.68 4.52 3.97
CA MET A 348 -35.95 3.99 2.63
C MET A 348 -37.44 3.71 2.39
N VAL A 349 -37.93 4.11 1.22
CA VAL A 349 -39.25 3.76 0.69
C VAL A 349 -39.18 2.51 -0.19
N VAL A 350 -40.10 1.57 0.00
CA VAL A 350 -40.19 0.35 -0.81
C VAL A 350 -41.27 0.53 -1.87
N PHE A 351 -40.88 0.42 -3.13
CA PHE A 351 -41.76 0.33 -4.29
C PHE A 351 -42.18 -1.14 -4.41
N LEU A 352 -43.32 -1.46 -3.80
CA LEU A 352 -43.76 -2.82 -3.55
C LEU A 352 -44.80 -3.25 -4.57
N PHE A 353 -44.51 -4.32 -5.30
CA PHE A 353 -45.45 -4.96 -6.23
C PHE A 353 -46.36 -5.92 -5.46
N PRO A 354 -47.69 -5.72 -5.41
CA PRO A 354 -48.61 -6.64 -4.73
C PRO A 354 -48.58 -8.07 -5.29
N ALA A 355 -48.32 -8.18 -6.59
CA ALA A 355 -47.98 -9.38 -7.33
C ALA A 355 -47.36 -8.90 -8.65
N TYR A 356 -46.06 -9.16 -8.87
CA TYR A 356 -45.44 -8.88 -10.17
C TYR A 356 -46.06 -9.79 -11.23
N VAL A 357 -46.54 -9.23 -12.33
CA VAL A 357 -47.34 -9.99 -13.31
C VAL A 357 -46.52 -10.71 -14.38
N GLY A 358 -45.18 -10.54 -14.40
CA GLY A 358 -44.26 -11.26 -15.29
C GLY A 358 -44.11 -10.63 -16.68
N TRP A 359 -42.91 -10.75 -17.28
CA TRP A 359 -42.69 -10.30 -18.66
C TRP A 359 -43.71 -10.94 -19.62
N GLY A 360 -44.49 -10.10 -20.29
CA GLY A 360 -45.54 -10.55 -21.21
C GLY A 360 -46.67 -11.39 -20.58
N GLY A 361 -46.81 -11.39 -19.24
CA GLY A 361 -47.74 -12.29 -18.52
C GLY A 361 -47.25 -13.74 -18.42
N GLY A 362 -45.95 -13.96 -18.65
CA GLY A 362 -45.30 -15.27 -18.68
C GLY A 362 -45.01 -15.90 -17.31
N ASP A 363 -44.11 -16.87 -17.30
CA ASP A 363 -43.73 -17.64 -16.11
C ASP A 363 -42.84 -16.87 -15.11
N GLU A 364 -42.44 -15.65 -15.43
CA GLU A 364 -41.70 -14.74 -14.52
C GLU A 364 -42.59 -14.09 -13.47
N GLY A 365 -43.92 -14.30 -13.50
CA GLY A 365 -44.81 -13.67 -12.53
C GLY A 365 -46.22 -14.25 -12.51
N TRP A 366 -47.06 -13.59 -11.73
CA TRP A 366 -48.29 -14.14 -11.15
C TRP A 366 -49.58 -13.90 -11.97
N MET A 367 -49.50 -13.44 -13.22
CA MET A 367 -50.70 -13.03 -13.97
C MET A 367 -51.75 -14.16 -14.07
N ARG A 368 -51.30 -15.37 -14.40
CA ARG A 368 -52.20 -16.52 -14.65
C ARG A 368 -52.91 -16.98 -13.38
N GLU A 369 -52.19 -17.04 -12.26
CA GLU A 369 -52.72 -17.32 -10.92
C GLU A 369 -53.64 -16.21 -10.42
N LEU A 370 -53.33 -14.95 -10.71
CA LEU A 370 -54.18 -13.81 -10.35
C LEU A 370 -55.52 -13.87 -11.11
N VAL A 371 -55.50 -14.23 -12.40
CA VAL A 371 -56.71 -14.51 -13.19
C VAL A 371 -57.51 -15.69 -12.63
N ALA A 372 -56.84 -16.80 -12.28
CA ALA A 372 -57.47 -17.96 -11.66
C ALA A 372 -58.14 -17.61 -10.31
N ASN A 373 -57.45 -16.86 -9.45
CA ASN A 373 -58.01 -16.34 -8.20
C ASN A 373 -59.14 -15.31 -8.43
N ASN A 374 -59.09 -14.55 -9.52
CA ASN A 374 -60.16 -13.61 -9.86
C ASN A 374 -61.46 -14.30 -10.32
N ALA A 375 -61.35 -15.47 -10.95
CA ALA A 375 -62.50 -16.27 -11.38
C ALA A 375 -63.30 -16.88 -10.22
N VAL A 376 -62.71 -17.02 -9.03
CA VAL A 376 -63.36 -17.62 -7.85
C VAL A 376 -63.91 -16.55 -6.92
N ILE A 377 -65.24 -16.53 -6.72
CA ILE A 377 -65.92 -15.68 -5.73
C ILE A 377 -65.90 -16.34 -4.35
N GLY A 378 -65.62 -15.56 -3.31
CA GLY A 378 -65.63 -15.97 -1.91
C GLY A 378 -64.39 -15.51 -1.14
N ALA A 379 -64.56 -15.21 0.15
CA ALA A 379 -63.50 -14.71 1.02
C ALA A 379 -62.45 -15.78 1.41
N GLY A 380 -62.72 -17.07 1.17
CA GLY A 380 -61.78 -18.16 1.42
C GLY A 380 -61.21 -18.15 2.85
N GLY A 381 -59.88 -18.15 2.98
CA GLY A 381 -59.19 -18.16 4.27
C GLY A 381 -59.28 -16.87 5.08
N VAL A 382 -59.75 -15.77 4.49
CA VAL A 382 -60.02 -14.49 5.18
C VAL A 382 -61.51 -14.28 5.48
N ALA A 383 -62.34 -15.33 5.38
CA ALA A 383 -63.74 -15.27 5.78
C ALA A 383 -63.88 -14.90 7.28
N GLY A 384 -64.80 -13.99 7.59
CA GLY A 384 -65.03 -13.49 8.95
C GLY A 384 -64.06 -12.40 9.42
N GLN A 385 -63.01 -12.11 8.65
CA GLN A 385 -62.15 -10.95 8.89
C GLN A 385 -62.87 -9.65 8.50
N SER A 386 -62.58 -8.53 9.19
CA SER A 386 -63.24 -7.24 8.95
C SER A 386 -63.03 -6.66 7.54
N TYR A 387 -61.92 -7.03 6.89
CA TYR A 387 -61.59 -6.69 5.50
C TYR A 387 -62.03 -7.75 4.47
N GLY A 388 -62.46 -8.94 4.93
CA GLY A 388 -62.86 -10.05 4.06
C GLY A 388 -64.29 -9.89 3.52
N ASN A 389 -64.51 -10.20 2.24
CA ASN A 389 -65.80 -10.04 1.58
C ASN A 389 -66.18 -11.26 0.73
N ALA A 390 -67.23 -11.97 1.17
CA ALA A 390 -67.70 -13.20 0.52
C ALA A 390 -68.34 -12.97 -0.87
N SER A 391 -68.73 -11.74 -1.20
CA SER A 391 -69.29 -11.38 -2.52
C SER A 391 -68.23 -10.88 -3.52
N LYS A 392 -66.95 -11.02 -3.19
CA LYS A 392 -65.81 -10.56 -4.01
C LYS A 392 -64.93 -11.73 -4.43
N SER A 393 -64.11 -11.53 -5.48
CA SER A 393 -63.18 -12.55 -5.94
C SER A 393 -62.03 -12.78 -4.95
N ARG A 394 -61.31 -13.89 -5.08
CA ARG A 394 -60.13 -14.15 -4.23
C ARG A 394 -58.99 -13.18 -4.53
N ALA A 395 -58.85 -12.72 -5.77
CA ALA A 395 -57.93 -11.62 -6.13
C ALA A 395 -58.27 -10.31 -5.39
N TRP A 396 -59.55 -9.95 -5.28
CA TRP A 396 -59.99 -8.80 -4.48
C TRP A 396 -59.72 -9.01 -2.99
N ASN A 397 -60.02 -10.20 -2.45
CA ASN A 397 -59.81 -10.50 -1.03
C ASN A 397 -58.32 -10.55 -0.66
N TYR A 398 -57.45 -10.99 -1.58
CA TYR A 398 -55.99 -10.89 -1.44
C TYR A 398 -55.54 -9.43 -1.34
N GLY A 399 -56.04 -8.55 -2.22
CA GLY A 399 -55.76 -7.13 -2.13
C GLY A 399 -56.22 -6.51 -0.80
N ALA A 400 -57.44 -6.84 -0.35
CA ALA A 400 -57.94 -6.36 0.93
C ALA A 400 -57.12 -6.89 2.12
N TRP A 401 -56.68 -8.16 2.07
CA TRP A 401 -55.78 -8.72 3.07
C TRP A 401 -54.43 -8.00 3.10
N LEU A 402 -53.78 -7.83 1.94
CA LEU A 402 -52.45 -7.22 1.81
C LEU A 402 -52.44 -5.77 2.30
N ALA A 403 -53.45 -4.99 1.92
CA ALA A 403 -53.59 -3.60 2.35
C ALA A 403 -53.93 -3.47 3.85
N ASN A 404 -54.66 -4.44 4.43
CA ASN A 404 -54.88 -4.49 5.87
C ASN A 404 -53.59 -4.85 6.63
N HIS A 405 -52.87 -5.86 6.15
CA HIS A 405 -51.60 -6.33 6.70
C HIS A 405 -50.55 -5.20 6.75
N TYR A 406 -50.38 -4.48 5.64
CA TYR A 406 -49.43 -3.35 5.53
C TYR A 406 -50.00 -1.98 5.94
N SER A 407 -51.23 -1.90 6.46
CA SER A 407 -51.91 -0.62 6.78
C SER A 407 -51.09 0.35 7.66
N ASN A 408 -50.31 -0.19 8.59
CA ASN A 408 -49.48 0.57 9.53
C ASN A 408 -48.08 0.92 9.02
N TYR A 409 -47.65 0.36 7.89
CA TYR A 409 -46.36 0.67 7.25
C TYR A 409 -46.51 1.95 6.44
N ALA A 410 -45.62 2.91 6.67
CA ALA A 410 -45.68 4.24 6.09
C ALA A 410 -44.72 4.44 4.91
N ASN A 411 -43.76 3.54 4.72
CA ASN A 411 -42.70 3.65 3.73
C ASN A 411 -42.97 2.79 2.48
N ILE A 412 -44.22 2.63 2.04
CA ILE A 412 -44.57 1.86 0.84
C ILE A 412 -45.12 2.78 -0.25
N VAL A 413 -44.69 2.55 -1.50
CA VAL A 413 -45.38 2.99 -2.72
C VAL A 413 -45.82 1.73 -3.44
N TRP A 414 -47.11 1.61 -3.74
CA TRP A 414 -47.65 0.44 -4.42
C TRP A 414 -47.40 0.50 -5.93
N VAL A 415 -46.94 -0.61 -6.52
CA VAL A 415 -46.68 -0.68 -7.97
C VAL A 415 -47.64 -1.68 -8.64
N ALA A 416 -48.43 -1.22 -9.59
CA ALA A 416 -49.28 -2.08 -10.41
C ALA A 416 -48.51 -2.64 -11.62
N GLY A 417 -48.71 -3.92 -11.95
CA GLY A 417 -48.12 -4.56 -13.14
C GLY A 417 -46.85 -5.34 -12.84
N GLY A 418 -45.83 -5.16 -13.69
CA GLY A 418 -44.63 -6.00 -13.78
C GLY A 418 -44.39 -6.42 -15.22
N ASP A 419 -43.43 -5.76 -15.90
CA ASP A 419 -43.01 -5.92 -17.31
C ASP A 419 -44.07 -6.35 -18.37
N TYR A 420 -45.32 -5.94 -18.18
CA TYR A 420 -46.43 -6.28 -19.06
C TYR A 420 -47.55 -5.25 -19.00
N GLY A 421 -48.13 -4.91 -20.16
CA GLY A 421 -49.25 -3.99 -20.28
C GLY A 421 -50.23 -4.29 -21.42
N GLY A 422 -50.10 -5.43 -22.10
CA GLY A 422 -50.96 -5.83 -23.21
C GLY A 422 -52.11 -6.73 -22.76
N TYR A 423 -52.93 -6.26 -21.82
CA TYR A 423 -53.90 -7.11 -21.10
C TYR A 423 -55.17 -7.41 -21.89
N ASP A 424 -55.67 -8.64 -21.77
CA ASP A 424 -57.03 -9.01 -22.15
C ASP A 424 -58.08 -8.55 -21.10
N SER A 425 -59.36 -8.93 -21.30
CA SER A 425 -60.45 -8.55 -20.40
C SER A 425 -60.43 -9.27 -19.05
N ALA A 426 -59.91 -10.50 -18.97
CA ALA A 426 -59.79 -11.28 -17.75
C ALA A 426 -58.61 -10.79 -16.89
N GLU A 427 -57.46 -10.53 -17.52
CA GLU A 427 -56.27 -9.94 -16.91
C GLU A 427 -56.54 -8.52 -16.40
N SER A 428 -57.16 -7.67 -17.24
CA SER A 428 -57.58 -6.32 -16.85
C SER A 428 -58.55 -6.35 -15.66
N SER A 429 -59.47 -7.32 -15.63
CA SER A 429 -60.37 -7.55 -14.49
C SER A 429 -59.61 -7.99 -13.25
N ALA A 430 -58.64 -8.90 -13.38
CA ALA A 430 -57.87 -9.44 -12.26
C ALA A 430 -57.02 -8.37 -11.56
N VAL A 431 -56.27 -7.57 -12.32
CA VAL A 431 -55.52 -6.40 -11.82
C VAL A 431 -56.48 -5.35 -11.23
N SER A 432 -57.63 -5.10 -11.87
CA SER A 432 -58.64 -4.17 -11.35
C SER A 432 -59.21 -4.61 -10.00
N GLN A 433 -59.54 -5.90 -9.84
CA GLN A 433 -60.06 -6.43 -8.57
C GLN A 433 -59.01 -6.42 -7.47
N LEU A 434 -57.75 -6.74 -7.77
CA LEU A 434 -56.63 -6.62 -6.83
C LEU A 434 -56.51 -5.19 -6.27
N ILE A 435 -56.39 -4.19 -7.15
CA ILE A 435 -56.27 -2.78 -6.73
C ILE A 435 -57.53 -2.31 -5.99
N ALA A 436 -58.73 -2.72 -6.45
CA ALA A 436 -59.99 -2.37 -5.78
C ALA A 436 -60.13 -3.02 -4.39
N GLY A 437 -59.53 -4.19 -4.17
CA GLY A 437 -59.43 -4.82 -2.85
C GLY A 437 -58.53 -4.03 -1.93
N MET A 438 -57.31 -3.72 -2.39
CA MET A 438 -56.35 -2.92 -1.64
C MET A 438 -56.92 -1.56 -1.25
N LYS A 439 -57.61 -0.88 -2.17
CA LYS A 439 -58.23 0.43 -1.91
C LYS A 439 -59.50 0.40 -1.07
N SER A 440 -60.05 -0.77 -0.75
CA SER A 440 -61.22 -0.87 0.14
C SER A 440 -60.88 -0.74 1.63
N VAL A 441 -59.60 -0.93 2.01
CA VAL A 441 -59.16 -0.87 3.40
C VAL A 441 -58.96 0.59 3.82
N PRO A 442 -59.68 1.09 4.83
CA PRO A 442 -59.51 2.46 5.32
C PRO A 442 -58.22 2.62 6.15
N ASN A 443 -57.83 3.86 6.40
CA ASN A 443 -56.75 4.24 7.34
C ASN A 443 -55.34 3.68 7.03
N GLN A 444 -55.08 3.23 5.80
CA GLN A 444 -53.73 2.92 5.33
C GLN A 444 -52.83 4.17 5.40
N LYS A 445 -51.62 4.04 5.94
CA LYS A 445 -50.61 5.12 5.86
C LYS A 445 -50.03 5.27 4.45
N SER A 446 -49.74 4.15 3.81
CA SER A 446 -49.16 4.10 2.45
C SER A 446 -50.26 4.05 1.39
N THR A 447 -50.57 5.21 0.79
CA THR A 447 -51.65 5.36 -0.20
C THR A 447 -51.18 5.78 -1.59
N LEU A 448 -49.87 5.99 -1.78
CA LEU A 448 -49.29 6.31 -3.10
C LEU A 448 -49.24 5.05 -3.97
N TRP A 449 -49.53 5.25 -5.25
CA TRP A 449 -49.52 4.22 -6.28
C TRP A 449 -48.76 4.69 -7.52
N THR A 450 -48.12 3.75 -8.20
CA THR A 450 -47.55 3.88 -9.54
C THR A 450 -47.70 2.57 -10.30
N SER A 451 -47.00 2.41 -11.42
CA SER A 451 -47.10 1.26 -12.30
C SER A 451 -45.75 0.83 -12.89
N HIS A 452 -45.73 -0.35 -13.48
CA HIS A 452 -44.63 -0.82 -14.30
C HIS A 452 -45.21 -1.70 -15.42
N TRP A 453 -45.33 -1.16 -16.62
CA TRP A 453 -45.89 -1.88 -17.77
C TRP A 453 -44.76 -2.53 -18.60
N ALA A 454 -44.98 -2.82 -19.88
CA ALA A 454 -43.94 -3.33 -20.78
C ALA A 454 -43.00 -2.20 -21.26
N ARG A 455 -41.72 -2.48 -21.50
CA ARG A 455 -40.76 -1.47 -22.03
C ARG A 455 -40.87 -1.26 -23.56
N PRO A 456 -40.71 -0.02 -24.07
CA PRO A 456 -40.75 1.26 -23.35
C PRO A 456 -42.21 1.72 -23.11
N SER A 457 -42.50 2.26 -21.93
CA SER A 457 -43.85 2.76 -21.59
C SER A 457 -43.86 3.86 -20.52
N PHE A 458 -45.05 4.45 -20.38
CA PHE A 458 -45.41 5.40 -19.35
C PHE A 458 -46.58 4.86 -18.51
N GLY A 459 -46.64 5.20 -17.22
CA GLY A 459 -47.74 4.77 -16.35
C GLY A 459 -49.12 5.18 -16.86
N SER A 460 -49.18 6.32 -17.57
CA SER A 460 -50.36 6.86 -18.25
C SER A 460 -50.84 6.08 -19.48
N ASP A 461 -50.07 5.14 -20.04
CA ASP A 461 -50.47 4.43 -21.28
C ASP A 461 -51.71 3.53 -21.09
N LEU A 462 -51.89 2.93 -19.90
CA LEU A 462 -53.09 2.14 -19.59
C LEU A 462 -54.15 3.00 -18.92
N SER A 463 -54.99 3.63 -19.73
CA SER A 463 -56.03 4.58 -19.29
C SER A 463 -57.04 4.01 -18.27
N GLN A 464 -57.29 2.70 -18.28
CA GLN A 464 -58.13 2.02 -17.28
C GLN A 464 -57.53 2.02 -15.86
N PHE A 465 -56.21 2.17 -15.74
CA PHE A 465 -55.52 2.25 -14.45
C PHE A 465 -54.93 3.62 -14.15
N SER A 466 -54.56 4.43 -15.16
CA SER A 466 -53.80 5.66 -14.94
C SER A 466 -54.48 6.71 -14.04
N GLY A 467 -55.82 6.70 -13.94
CA GLY A 467 -56.56 7.51 -12.96
C GLY A 467 -56.27 7.16 -11.48
N GLN A 468 -55.56 6.05 -11.22
CA GLN A 468 -55.35 5.48 -9.89
C GLN A 468 -53.99 5.81 -9.26
N PHE A 469 -53.06 6.42 -10.01
CA PHE A 469 -51.65 6.56 -9.64
C PHE A 469 -51.27 7.97 -9.18
N GLY A 470 -50.47 8.08 -8.13
CA GLY A 470 -49.90 9.34 -7.65
C GLY A 470 -48.59 9.74 -8.35
N LEU A 471 -47.91 8.80 -9.01
CA LEU A 471 -46.63 8.99 -9.71
C LEU A 471 -46.71 8.45 -11.14
N GLU A 472 -46.14 9.20 -12.09
CA GLU A 472 -45.94 8.76 -13.47
C GLU A 472 -44.63 7.95 -13.56
N SER A 473 -44.75 6.65 -13.74
CA SER A 473 -43.63 5.75 -14.02
C SER A 473 -43.18 5.86 -15.48
N ILE A 474 -41.87 5.87 -15.72
CA ILE A 474 -41.23 5.74 -17.03
C ILE A 474 -40.40 4.46 -17.01
N TYR A 475 -40.69 3.52 -17.90
CA TYR A 475 -39.86 2.34 -18.13
C TYR A 475 -39.24 2.41 -19.52
N THR A 476 -37.91 2.29 -19.63
CA THR A 476 -37.20 2.51 -20.90
C THR A 476 -36.02 1.58 -21.18
N ASN A 477 -35.96 1.09 -22.41
CA ASN A 477 -34.78 0.51 -23.06
C ASN A 477 -34.27 1.36 -24.24
N VAL A 478 -34.82 2.56 -24.41
CA VAL A 478 -34.41 3.57 -25.41
C VAL A 478 -33.82 4.79 -24.71
N ASP A 479 -33.50 5.86 -25.46
CA ASP A 479 -32.88 7.08 -24.91
C ASP A 479 -33.59 7.62 -23.66
N ALA A 480 -32.88 7.56 -22.53
CA ALA A 480 -33.41 7.96 -21.24
C ALA A 480 -33.65 9.48 -21.14
N ALA A 481 -32.89 10.33 -21.82
CA ALA A 481 -33.13 11.78 -21.80
C ALA A 481 -34.47 12.11 -22.47
N LEU A 482 -34.70 11.55 -23.66
CA LEU A 482 -35.92 11.80 -24.43
C LEU A 482 -37.15 11.13 -23.79
N GLN A 483 -37.01 9.92 -23.24
CA GLN A 483 -38.11 9.27 -22.51
C GLN A 483 -38.43 9.97 -21.19
N ALA A 484 -37.43 10.36 -20.40
CA ALA A 484 -37.67 11.09 -19.15
C ALA A 484 -38.39 12.43 -19.40
N ARG A 485 -37.96 13.19 -20.42
CA ARG A 485 -38.62 14.43 -20.85
C ARG A 485 -40.05 14.21 -21.35
N THR A 486 -40.29 13.12 -22.07
CA THR A 486 -41.65 12.76 -22.53
C THR A 486 -42.54 12.40 -21.35
N GLY A 487 -42.04 11.59 -20.40
CA GLY A 487 -42.74 11.22 -19.18
C GLY A 487 -43.05 12.43 -18.29
N TYR A 488 -42.09 13.33 -18.10
CA TYR A 488 -42.30 14.61 -17.39
C TYR A 488 -43.43 15.45 -18.00
N THR A 489 -43.54 15.45 -19.33
CA THR A 489 -44.64 16.13 -20.04
C THR A 489 -45.97 15.40 -19.84
N ARG A 490 -45.98 14.06 -19.92
CA ARG A 490 -47.18 13.22 -19.78
C ARG A 490 -47.74 13.16 -18.36
N ALA A 491 -46.88 13.23 -17.35
CA ALA A 491 -47.26 13.20 -15.94
C ALA A 491 -48.23 14.33 -15.57
N GLY A 492 -48.14 15.47 -16.28
CA GLY A 492 -49.06 16.60 -16.21
C GLY A 492 -49.08 17.30 -14.85
N ALA A 493 -49.76 16.69 -13.89
CA ALA A 493 -50.05 17.17 -12.54
C ALA A 493 -49.58 16.14 -11.48
N ARG A 494 -48.49 15.43 -11.75
CA ARG A 494 -47.88 14.37 -10.91
C ARG A 494 -46.35 14.37 -11.07
N PRO A 495 -45.59 13.86 -10.09
CA PRO A 495 -44.16 13.61 -10.24
C PRO A 495 -43.90 12.51 -11.30
N ALA A 496 -42.83 12.65 -12.07
CA ALA A 496 -42.39 11.66 -13.07
C ALA A 496 -41.07 11.02 -12.65
N ILE A 497 -40.98 9.70 -12.68
CA ILE A 497 -39.79 8.93 -12.27
C ILE A 497 -39.40 7.89 -13.32
N VAL A 498 -38.10 7.65 -13.48
CA VAL A 498 -37.62 6.51 -14.27
C VAL A 498 -37.60 5.28 -13.35
N ILE A 499 -38.67 4.48 -13.39
CA ILE A 499 -38.84 3.33 -12.50
C ILE A 499 -37.89 2.19 -12.87
N GLU A 500 -37.54 2.06 -14.15
CA GLU A 500 -36.50 1.14 -14.61
C GLU A 500 -35.88 1.62 -15.93
N GLY A 501 -34.58 1.35 -16.08
CA GLY A 501 -33.79 1.59 -17.29
C GLY A 501 -32.98 0.34 -17.68
N LEU A 502 -32.03 0.47 -18.61
CA LEU A 502 -31.05 -0.60 -18.84
C LEU A 502 -30.09 -0.70 -17.65
N TYR A 503 -29.92 -1.92 -17.13
CA TYR A 503 -28.99 -2.21 -16.04
C TYR A 503 -27.52 -2.19 -16.49
N GLU A 504 -26.61 -2.02 -15.53
CA GLU A 504 -25.16 -1.83 -15.79
C GLU A 504 -24.53 -2.92 -16.66
N ASP A 505 -24.83 -4.19 -16.35
CA ASP A 505 -24.25 -5.35 -17.04
C ASP A 505 -24.95 -5.67 -18.37
N ASN A 506 -25.94 -4.86 -18.80
CA ASN A 506 -26.68 -5.11 -20.03
C ASN A 506 -25.85 -4.67 -21.25
N PRO A 507 -25.49 -5.56 -22.20
CA PRO A 507 -24.67 -5.19 -23.35
C PRO A 507 -25.34 -4.15 -24.25
N ASN A 508 -26.67 -4.03 -24.22
CA ASN A 508 -27.42 -3.03 -24.97
C ASN A 508 -27.34 -1.62 -24.35
N ALA A 509 -26.76 -1.46 -23.15
CA ALA A 509 -26.50 -0.14 -22.57
C ALA A 509 -25.58 0.69 -23.47
N GLY A 510 -24.68 0.08 -24.24
CA GLY A 510 -23.87 0.76 -25.26
C GLY A 510 -22.99 1.87 -24.68
N GLY A 511 -22.27 1.59 -23.60
CA GLY A 511 -21.52 2.55 -22.80
C GLY A 511 -21.95 2.53 -21.32
N PRO A 512 -21.35 3.39 -20.48
CA PRO A 512 -21.54 3.32 -19.03
C PRO A 512 -22.94 3.77 -18.62
N VAL A 513 -23.56 3.03 -17.70
CA VAL A 513 -24.97 3.21 -17.29
C VAL A 513 -25.26 4.59 -16.68
N ARG A 514 -24.25 5.27 -16.12
CA ARG A 514 -24.35 6.66 -15.64
C ARG A 514 -24.91 7.63 -16.67
N LYS A 515 -24.78 7.35 -17.97
CA LYS A 515 -25.38 8.20 -19.01
C LYS A 515 -26.91 8.22 -18.94
N LEU A 516 -27.51 7.10 -18.53
CA LEU A 516 -28.95 7.01 -18.29
C LEU A 516 -29.30 7.68 -16.97
N GLN A 517 -28.46 7.51 -15.94
CA GLN A 517 -28.67 8.07 -14.60
C GLN A 517 -28.70 9.62 -14.63
N TRP A 518 -27.70 10.24 -15.26
CA TRP A 518 -27.58 11.70 -15.38
C TRP A 518 -28.61 12.30 -16.35
N ALA A 519 -28.89 11.60 -17.47
CA ALA A 519 -29.95 12.01 -18.40
C ALA A 519 -31.34 12.03 -17.75
N SER A 520 -31.64 11.03 -16.92
CA SER A 520 -32.92 10.92 -16.22
C SER A 520 -33.10 12.02 -15.18
N LEU A 521 -32.05 12.37 -14.42
CA LEU A 521 -32.08 13.51 -13.48
C LEU A 521 -32.51 14.82 -14.16
N PHE A 522 -31.95 15.12 -15.34
CA PHE A 522 -32.28 16.36 -16.07
C PHE A 522 -33.52 16.24 -16.98
N GLY A 523 -34.09 15.04 -17.14
CA GLY A 523 -35.32 14.82 -17.90
C GLY A 523 -36.58 14.67 -17.02
N ALA A 524 -36.45 14.03 -15.86
CA ALA A 524 -37.50 13.75 -14.89
C ALA A 524 -36.94 13.90 -13.45
N PRO A 525 -36.79 15.14 -12.93
CA PRO A 525 -36.03 15.39 -11.71
C PRO A 525 -36.59 14.80 -10.40
N ALA A 526 -37.79 14.19 -10.40
CA ALA A 526 -38.37 13.61 -9.19
C ALA A 526 -37.63 12.34 -8.72
N GLY A 527 -36.93 11.66 -9.62
CA GLY A 527 -36.04 10.55 -9.28
C GLY A 527 -36.05 9.38 -10.27
N GLN A 528 -35.32 8.34 -9.90
CA GLN A 528 -35.02 7.19 -10.74
C GLN A 528 -34.59 5.97 -9.92
N PHE A 529 -34.52 4.82 -10.58
CA PHE A 529 -33.86 3.61 -10.07
C PHE A 529 -32.63 3.26 -10.91
N PHE A 530 -31.55 2.91 -10.22
CA PHE A 530 -30.39 2.22 -10.76
C PHE A 530 -30.58 0.70 -10.60
N GLY A 531 -30.00 -0.07 -11.52
CA GLY A 531 -29.92 -1.52 -11.37
C GLY A 531 -28.68 -2.10 -12.04
N ALA A 532 -28.24 -3.25 -11.52
CA ALA A 532 -27.22 -4.12 -12.07
C ALA A 532 -27.82 -5.53 -12.15
N THR A 533 -27.52 -6.28 -13.22
CA THR A 533 -28.16 -7.58 -13.48
C THR A 533 -27.81 -8.60 -12.39
N ALA A 534 -26.57 -8.53 -11.87
CA ALA A 534 -26.12 -9.38 -10.78
C ALA A 534 -26.78 -9.04 -9.41
N MET A 535 -27.32 -7.83 -9.25
CA MET A 535 -28.10 -7.43 -8.07
C MET A 535 -29.58 -7.76 -8.22
N TRP A 536 -30.16 -7.54 -9.41
CA TRP A 536 -31.56 -7.83 -9.74
C TRP A 536 -32.00 -9.23 -9.27
N ALA A 537 -31.30 -10.28 -9.73
CA ALA A 537 -31.57 -11.67 -9.35
C ALA A 537 -30.83 -12.15 -8.07
N VAL A 538 -30.01 -11.29 -7.44
CA VAL A 538 -29.14 -11.66 -6.32
C VAL A 538 -28.31 -12.93 -6.63
N GLY A 539 -27.50 -12.84 -7.69
CA GLY A 539 -26.66 -13.97 -8.12
C GLY A 539 -25.56 -14.32 -7.11
N SER A 540 -24.79 -15.38 -7.38
CA SER A 540 -23.64 -15.78 -6.54
C SER A 540 -22.57 -14.67 -6.36
N GLN A 541 -22.60 -13.65 -7.22
CA GLN A 541 -21.73 -12.48 -7.22
C GLN A 541 -22.41 -11.19 -6.68
N TRP A 542 -23.57 -11.28 -6.00
CA TRP A 542 -24.31 -10.10 -5.53
C TRP A 542 -23.46 -9.18 -4.64
N ARG A 543 -22.53 -9.73 -3.84
CA ARG A 543 -21.61 -8.94 -2.99
C ARG A 543 -20.66 -8.06 -3.80
N SER A 544 -20.08 -8.58 -4.89
CA SER A 544 -19.27 -7.77 -5.82
C SER A 544 -20.13 -6.83 -6.66
N ALA A 545 -21.39 -7.22 -6.95
CA ALA A 545 -22.36 -6.35 -7.61
C ALA A 545 -22.75 -5.12 -6.75
N MET A 546 -22.49 -5.14 -5.43
CA MET A 546 -22.66 -3.95 -4.59
C MET A 546 -21.58 -2.87 -4.79
N ASP A 547 -20.45 -3.17 -5.44
CA ASP A 547 -19.37 -2.21 -5.67
C ASP A 547 -18.88 -2.23 -7.13
N THR A 548 -19.84 -2.22 -8.06
CA THR A 548 -19.56 -1.98 -9.49
C THR A 548 -19.22 -0.50 -9.77
N PRO A 549 -18.58 -0.19 -10.90
CA PRO A 549 -18.40 1.20 -11.34
C PRO A 549 -19.69 2.01 -11.33
N GLY A 550 -20.78 1.50 -11.91
CA GLY A 550 -22.08 2.16 -11.96
C GLY A 550 -22.75 2.33 -10.59
N THR A 551 -22.49 1.43 -9.63
CA THR A 551 -22.92 1.63 -8.24
C THR A 551 -22.16 2.76 -7.55
N ARG A 552 -20.84 2.87 -7.76
CA ARG A 552 -20.04 3.99 -7.26
C ARG A 552 -20.43 5.32 -7.92
N GLU A 553 -20.67 5.30 -9.23
CA GLU A 553 -21.12 6.47 -10.00
C GLU A 553 -22.55 6.92 -9.61
N GLN A 554 -23.45 5.97 -9.30
CA GLN A 554 -24.76 6.28 -8.74
C GLN A 554 -24.65 6.93 -7.35
N ALA A 555 -23.70 6.49 -6.51
CA ALA A 555 -23.45 7.12 -5.21
C ALA A 555 -22.99 8.58 -5.37
N LEU A 556 -22.14 8.88 -6.36
CA LEU A 556 -21.77 10.26 -6.72
C LEU A 556 -22.98 11.09 -7.17
N LEU A 557 -23.87 10.51 -7.99
CA LEU A 557 -25.12 11.19 -8.39
C LEU A 557 -26.05 11.40 -7.20
N ASN A 558 -26.19 10.43 -6.30
CA ASN A 558 -26.99 10.54 -5.08
C ASN A 558 -26.49 11.69 -4.20
N GLY A 559 -25.17 11.82 -4.02
CA GLY A 559 -24.53 12.94 -3.33
C GLY A 559 -24.75 14.27 -4.06
N PHE A 560 -24.62 14.29 -5.39
CA PHE A 560 -24.92 15.49 -6.19
C PHE A 560 -26.36 15.96 -6.00
N VAL A 561 -27.36 15.07 -6.18
CA VAL A 561 -28.78 15.43 -6.03
C VAL A 561 -29.09 15.97 -4.63
N ARG A 562 -28.52 15.37 -3.58
CA ARG A 562 -28.67 15.85 -2.19
C ARG A 562 -27.97 17.19 -1.93
N SER A 563 -26.95 17.53 -2.73
CA SER A 563 -26.22 18.79 -2.63
C SER A 563 -26.74 19.91 -3.55
N ILE A 564 -27.90 19.73 -4.22
CA ILE A 564 -28.55 20.78 -5.03
C ILE A 564 -30.04 20.98 -4.67
N PRO A 565 -30.63 22.17 -4.91
CA PRO A 565 -32.09 22.37 -4.92
C PRO A 565 -32.76 21.75 -6.16
N TRP A 566 -32.59 20.43 -6.35
CA TRP A 566 -33.11 19.66 -7.49
C TRP A 566 -34.62 19.83 -7.70
N GLN A 567 -35.38 20.04 -6.63
CA GLN A 567 -36.84 20.18 -6.63
C GLN A 567 -37.35 21.41 -7.40
N GLY A 568 -36.46 22.37 -7.68
CA GLY A 568 -36.74 23.55 -8.51
C GLY A 568 -36.37 23.37 -10.00
N LEU A 569 -35.75 22.25 -10.39
CA LEU A 569 -35.31 22.02 -11.76
C LEU A 569 -36.48 21.71 -12.68
N VAL A 570 -36.54 22.42 -13.81
CA VAL A 570 -37.46 22.17 -14.91
C VAL A 570 -36.65 21.82 -16.17
N PRO A 571 -36.94 20.72 -16.88
CA PRO A 571 -36.21 20.34 -18.08
C PRO A 571 -36.30 21.40 -19.20
N SER A 572 -35.21 21.58 -19.95
CA SER A 572 -35.05 22.53 -21.05
C SER A 572 -36.28 22.56 -21.99
N GLY A 573 -36.89 23.73 -22.19
CA GLY A 573 -38.03 23.91 -23.09
C GLY A 573 -39.38 23.31 -22.64
N LEU A 574 -39.50 22.78 -21.43
CA LEU A 574 -40.74 22.18 -20.91
C LEU A 574 -41.37 23.04 -19.80
N ASN A 575 -42.69 22.95 -19.60
CA ASN A 575 -43.41 23.55 -18.45
C ASN A 575 -43.07 25.05 -18.20
N GLY A 576 -42.90 25.83 -19.28
CA GLY A 576 -42.57 27.26 -19.23
C GLY A 576 -41.07 27.59 -19.16
N GLN A 577 -40.20 26.59 -18.98
CA GLN A 577 -38.74 26.77 -19.01
C GLN A 577 -38.25 27.10 -20.41
N LYS A 578 -37.28 28.02 -20.50
CA LYS A 578 -36.57 28.34 -21.76
C LYS A 578 -35.81 27.13 -22.30
N THR A 579 -35.51 27.12 -23.59
CA THR A 579 -34.52 26.22 -24.18
C THR A 579 -33.13 26.59 -23.64
N ILE A 580 -32.52 25.71 -22.86
CA ILE A 580 -31.24 25.96 -22.18
C ILE A 580 -30.08 25.92 -23.18
N VAL A 581 -29.95 24.85 -23.96
CA VAL A 581 -28.92 24.71 -25.01
C VAL A 581 -29.48 25.20 -26.34
N VAL A 582 -28.94 26.31 -26.83
CA VAL A 582 -29.45 27.04 -28.01
C VAL A 582 -28.58 26.87 -29.26
N SER A 583 -27.39 26.29 -29.15
CA SER A 583 -26.54 25.92 -30.29
C SER A 583 -25.75 24.63 -30.02
N ASN A 584 -25.43 23.88 -31.08
CA ASN A 584 -24.67 22.62 -31.08
C ASN A 584 -25.15 21.53 -30.10
N ASN A 585 -26.44 21.50 -29.79
CA ASN A 585 -27.03 20.36 -29.07
C ASN A 585 -26.99 19.08 -29.93
N GLY A 586 -27.07 17.92 -29.29
CA GLY A 586 -27.49 16.68 -29.94
C GLY A 586 -28.95 16.71 -30.36
N THR A 587 -29.32 15.77 -31.21
CA THR A 587 -30.67 15.63 -31.78
C THR A 587 -31.19 14.19 -31.77
N GLY A 588 -30.37 13.23 -31.30
CA GLY A 588 -30.64 11.81 -31.41
C GLY A 588 -30.34 11.03 -30.14
N SER A 589 -30.61 9.73 -30.22
CA SER A 589 -30.40 8.78 -29.12
C SER A 589 -28.91 8.68 -28.77
N GLY A 590 -28.55 9.08 -27.54
CA GLY A 590 -27.19 9.00 -27.00
C GLY A 590 -26.27 10.21 -27.26
N ASP A 591 -26.73 11.25 -27.97
CA ASP A 591 -25.95 12.47 -28.21
C ASP A 591 -26.59 13.77 -27.66
N TYR A 592 -27.83 13.69 -27.18
CA TYR A 592 -28.58 14.82 -26.66
C TYR A 592 -28.04 15.33 -25.31
N VAL A 593 -27.72 16.63 -25.21
CA VAL A 593 -27.32 17.26 -23.94
C VAL A 593 -28.56 17.50 -23.09
N ALA A 594 -28.73 16.68 -22.06
CA ALA A 594 -29.88 16.71 -21.17
C ALA A 594 -29.71 17.81 -20.12
N CYS A 595 -30.55 18.84 -20.16
CA CYS A 595 -30.47 19.98 -19.23
C CYS A 595 -31.78 20.27 -18.50
N ALA A 596 -31.67 20.69 -17.25
CA ALA A 596 -32.75 21.29 -16.48
C ALA A 596 -32.25 22.53 -15.71
N ALA A 597 -33.15 23.47 -15.43
CA ALA A 597 -32.80 24.71 -14.72
C ALA A 597 -33.93 25.19 -13.80
N SER A 598 -33.51 25.99 -12.83
CA SER A 598 -34.31 26.86 -11.98
C SER A 598 -33.78 28.29 -12.14
N ALA A 599 -34.31 29.27 -11.41
CA ALA A 599 -33.79 30.64 -11.43
C ALA A 599 -32.35 30.76 -10.87
N VAL A 600 -31.89 29.83 -10.02
CA VAL A 600 -30.63 29.94 -9.25
C VAL A 600 -29.58 28.87 -9.57
N LEU A 601 -29.99 27.80 -10.26
CA LEU A 601 -29.19 26.64 -10.61
C LEU A 601 -29.61 26.09 -11.99
N ALA A 602 -28.65 25.78 -12.84
CA ALA A 602 -28.84 24.97 -14.05
C ALA A 602 -27.81 23.84 -14.12
N GLY A 603 -28.24 22.68 -14.61
CA GLY A 603 -27.39 21.52 -14.84
C GLY A 603 -27.60 20.96 -16.24
N CYS A 604 -26.51 20.52 -16.87
CA CYS A 604 -26.52 19.90 -18.20
C CYS A 604 -25.59 18.69 -18.24
N TYR A 605 -26.11 17.49 -18.51
CA TYR A 605 -25.30 16.31 -18.78
C TYR A 605 -24.97 16.20 -20.28
N VAL A 606 -23.69 16.11 -20.57
CA VAL A 606 -23.12 15.87 -21.90
C VAL A 606 -22.83 14.36 -22.01
N PRO A 607 -23.56 13.59 -22.82
CA PRO A 607 -23.36 12.14 -22.94
C PRO A 607 -22.12 11.80 -23.78
N PRO A 608 -21.56 10.57 -23.68
CA PRO A 608 -20.33 10.20 -24.41
C PRO A 608 -20.45 10.30 -25.93
N GLY A 609 -21.65 10.13 -26.49
CA GLY A 609 -21.93 10.23 -27.93
C GLY A 609 -21.98 11.67 -28.47
N TRP A 610 -21.93 12.69 -27.61
CA TRP A 610 -21.90 14.08 -28.05
C TRP A 610 -20.49 14.47 -28.54
N ALA A 611 -20.26 14.37 -29.85
CA ALA A 611 -18.96 14.67 -30.48
C ALA A 611 -18.95 16.02 -31.24
N ARG A 612 -19.28 17.13 -30.55
CA ARG A 612 -19.43 18.47 -31.18
C ARG A 612 -18.48 19.55 -30.66
N GLY A 613 -17.62 19.25 -29.70
CA GLY A 613 -16.60 20.16 -29.16
C GLY A 613 -17.16 21.19 -28.17
N ASN A 614 -18.08 22.07 -28.60
CA ASN A 614 -18.71 23.07 -27.74
C ASN A 614 -20.22 23.25 -27.99
N PHE A 615 -20.96 23.72 -26.98
CA PHE A 615 -22.38 24.11 -27.09
C PHE A 615 -22.66 25.45 -26.43
N GLY A 616 -23.67 26.16 -26.94
CA GLY A 616 -24.11 27.45 -26.40
C GLY A 616 -25.28 27.30 -25.44
N VAL A 617 -25.16 27.86 -24.24
CA VAL A 617 -26.21 27.95 -23.23
C VAL A 617 -26.77 29.37 -23.18
N ASP A 618 -28.11 29.51 -23.17
CA ASP A 618 -28.76 30.80 -22.86
C ASP A 618 -28.49 31.15 -21.38
N ALA A 619 -27.64 32.14 -21.15
CA ALA A 619 -27.26 32.57 -19.80
C ALA A 619 -28.43 33.25 -19.04
N THR A 620 -29.49 33.65 -19.76
CA THR A 620 -30.69 34.28 -19.18
C THR A 620 -31.67 33.27 -18.57
N VAL A 621 -31.32 31.98 -18.50
CA VAL A 621 -32.06 30.99 -17.70
C VAL A 621 -31.83 31.18 -16.20
N LEU A 622 -30.73 31.83 -15.81
CA LEU A 622 -30.40 32.19 -14.42
C LEU A 622 -30.73 33.67 -14.14
N SER A 623 -31.22 33.94 -12.93
CA SER A 623 -31.72 35.27 -12.52
C SER A 623 -30.63 36.28 -12.19
N ALA A 624 -29.39 35.83 -11.98
CA ALA A 624 -28.24 36.65 -11.61
C ALA A 624 -26.95 36.08 -12.23
N PRO A 625 -25.84 36.84 -12.27
CA PRO A 625 -24.53 36.31 -12.61
C PRO A 625 -24.16 35.07 -11.77
N PHE A 626 -23.42 34.15 -12.38
CA PHE A 626 -23.24 32.80 -11.86
C PHE A 626 -21.82 32.25 -11.99
N ARG A 627 -21.49 31.33 -11.10
CA ARG A 627 -20.34 30.43 -11.19
C ARG A 627 -20.65 29.31 -12.17
N ALA A 628 -19.68 28.93 -12.97
CA ALA A 628 -19.76 27.83 -13.93
C ALA A 628 -18.63 26.82 -13.66
N ARG A 629 -18.99 25.55 -13.52
CA ARG A 629 -18.07 24.44 -13.22
C ARG A 629 -18.40 23.22 -14.07
N TRP A 630 -17.38 22.44 -14.41
CA TRP A 630 -17.53 21.08 -14.91
C TRP A 630 -17.40 20.09 -13.75
N LEU A 631 -18.41 19.26 -13.54
CA LEU A 631 -18.37 18.13 -12.63
C LEU A 631 -17.99 16.86 -13.41
N ASN A 632 -16.95 16.18 -12.95
CA ASN A 632 -16.54 14.87 -13.45
C ASN A 632 -17.47 13.78 -12.87
N PRO A 633 -18.30 13.11 -13.69
CA PRO A 633 -19.30 12.18 -13.18
C PRO A 633 -18.73 10.86 -12.65
N THR A 634 -17.41 10.61 -12.84
CA THR A 634 -16.75 9.39 -12.37
C THR A 634 -15.90 9.61 -11.10
N THR A 635 -15.71 10.86 -10.66
CA THR A 635 -14.91 11.19 -9.47
C THR A 635 -15.57 12.17 -8.51
N GLY A 636 -16.63 12.87 -8.92
CA GLY A 636 -17.24 13.93 -8.12
C GLY A 636 -16.46 15.25 -8.13
N ALA A 637 -15.29 15.30 -8.76
CA ALA A 637 -14.43 16.48 -8.78
C ALA A 637 -14.98 17.60 -9.68
N TYR A 638 -14.85 18.84 -9.22
CA TYR A 638 -15.22 20.04 -9.97
C TYR A 638 -14.00 20.75 -10.58
N THR A 639 -14.08 21.08 -11.87
CA THR A 639 -13.17 21.99 -12.57
C THR A 639 -13.87 23.33 -12.77
N LEU A 640 -13.27 24.42 -12.24
CA LEU A 640 -13.82 25.76 -12.39
C LEU A 640 -13.66 26.27 -13.82
N VAL A 641 -14.73 26.81 -14.41
CA VAL A 641 -14.69 27.54 -15.68
C VAL A 641 -14.63 29.06 -15.43
N SER A 642 -15.51 29.57 -14.57
CA SER A 642 -15.51 30.97 -14.13
C SER A 642 -16.33 31.12 -12.84
N ASN A 643 -15.94 32.04 -11.95
CA ASN A 643 -16.73 32.42 -10.78
C ASN A 643 -17.77 33.52 -11.06
N ASN A 644 -17.74 34.15 -12.24
CA ASN A 644 -18.59 35.30 -12.56
C ASN A 644 -18.90 35.38 -14.06
N VAL A 645 -19.82 34.53 -14.51
CA VAL A 645 -20.42 34.59 -15.84
C VAL A 645 -21.64 35.52 -15.80
N THR A 646 -21.73 36.47 -16.73
CA THR A 646 -22.89 37.37 -16.85
C THR A 646 -24.12 36.60 -17.33
N ASN A 647 -25.29 36.83 -16.71
CA ASN A 647 -26.55 36.19 -17.08
C ASN A 647 -27.24 36.84 -18.29
N SER A 648 -26.46 37.07 -19.36
CA SER A 648 -26.89 37.80 -20.55
C SER A 648 -26.37 37.16 -21.83
N GLY A 649 -27.26 36.90 -22.79
CA GLY A 649 -26.89 36.33 -24.10
C GLY A 649 -26.56 34.84 -24.03
N VAL A 650 -25.75 34.38 -24.98
CA VAL A 650 -25.36 32.96 -25.11
C VAL A 650 -23.91 32.80 -24.68
N VAL A 651 -23.64 31.84 -23.80
CA VAL A 651 -22.29 31.49 -23.33
C VAL A 651 -21.92 30.10 -23.85
N THR A 652 -20.77 30.01 -24.51
CA THR A 652 -20.27 28.76 -25.09
C THR A 652 -19.45 27.98 -24.06
N PHE A 653 -19.76 26.70 -23.90
CA PHE A 653 -19.06 25.78 -23.01
C PHE A 653 -18.43 24.61 -23.78
N THR A 654 -17.20 24.27 -23.40
CA THR A 654 -16.38 23.17 -23.96
C THR A 654 -16.03 22.22 -22.81
N PRO A 655 -16.38 20.91 -22.89
CA PRO A 655 -15.97 19.94 -21.87
C PRO A 655 -14.44 19.79 -21.77
N PRO A 656 -13.87 19.47 -20.60
CA PRO A 656 -12.41 19.41 -20.39
C PRO A 656 -11.65 18.31 -21.17
N GLY A 657 -12.33 17.44 -21.92
CA GLY A 657 -11.73 16.31 -22.63
C GLY A 657 -12.24 14.97 -22.08
N ASN A 658 -11.36 14.01 -21.86
CA ASN A 658 -11.72 12.74 -21.24
C ASN A 658 -11.82 12.88 -19.70
N ASN A 659 -12.79 12.20 -19.10
CA ASN A 659 -13.02 12.14 -17.66
C ASN A 659 -12.22 10.99 -17.01
N GLY A 660 -12.50 10.72 -15.72
CA GLY A 660 -11.71 9.76 -14.92
C GLY A 660 -11.78 8.31 -15.40
N SER A 661 -12.80 7.93 -16.19
CA SER A 661 -12.88 6.60 -16.82
C SER A 661 -12.40 6.58 -18.28
N GLY A 662 -11.76 7.66 -18.76
CA GLY A 662 -11.38 7.82 -20.17
C GLY A 662 -12.54 8.12 -21.12
N ALA A 663 -13.77 8.31 -20.62
CA ALA A 663 -14.94 8.64 -21.43
C ALA A 663 -15.09 10.16 -21.60
N THR A 664 -15.91 10.59 -22.56
CA THR A 664 -16.09 12.00 -22.92
C THR A 664 -17.24 12.71 -22.21
N ASP A 665 -17.85 12.08 -21.21
CA ASP A 665 -19.06 12.59 -20.56
C ASP A 665 -18.82 13.47 -19.32
N TRP A 666 -19.59 14.55 -19.22
CA TRP A 666 -19.40 15.60 -18.21
C TRP A 666 -20.72 16.23 -17.80
N VAL A 667 -20.79 16.79 -16.58
CA VAL A 667 -21.93 17.58 -16.11
C VAL A 667 -21.50 19.03 -15.99
N LEU A 668 -22.12 19.93 -16.77
CA LEU A 668 -21.99 21.37 -16.55
C LEU A 668 -22.92 21.78 -15.40
N VAL A 669 -22.37 22.46 -14.40
CA VAL A 669 -23.11 22.99 -13.24
C VAL A 669 -22.95 24.51 -13.22
N LEU A 670 -24.07 25.22 -13.29
CA LEU A 670 -24.15 26.68 -13.30
C LEU A 670 -24.96 27.14 -12.09
N ASP A 671 -24.35 27.92 -11.19
CA ASP A 671 -24.95 28.28 -9.91
C ASP A 671 -24.74 29.76 -9.55
N THR A 672 -25.80 30.43 -9.11
CA THR A 672 -25.73 31.84 -8.66
C THR A 672 -25.07 31.96 -7.29
N ALA A 673 -24.49 33.12 -6.96
CA ALA A 673 -23.65 33.33 -5.77
C ALA A 673 -24.31 33.05 -4.39
N GLY A 674 -25.63 32.81 -4.34
CA GLY A 674 -26.34 32.35 -3.13
C GLY A 674 -26.37 30.83 -2.94
N PHE A 675 -25.79 30.05 -3.86
CA PHE A 675 -25.77 28.58 -3.78
C PHE A 675 -24.54 28.05 -3.05
N VAL A 676 -24.76 27.56 -1.84
CA VAL A 676 -23.80 26.74 -1.08
C VAL A 676 -24.31 25.29 -1.10
N PRO A 677 -23.56 24.33 -1.68
CA PRO A 677 -23.96 22.93 -1.65
C PRO A 677 -24.02 22.39 -0.21
N PRO A 678 -25.08 21.70 0.22
CA PRO A 678 -25.22 21.07 1.54
C PRO A 678 -24.13 20.08 1.99
N THR A 679 -23.16 19.76 1.13
CA THR A 679 -21.95 19.00 1.48
C THR A 679 -20.67 19.60 0.89
N GLU A 680 -20.64 20.92 0.61
CA GLU A 680 -19.40 21.67 0.85
C GLU A 680 -19.29 21.86 2.38
N ALA A 681 -18.98 20.76 3.09
CA ALA A 681 -18.05 20.93 4.19
C ALA A 681 -16.81 21.56 3.53
N PRO A 682 -16.30 22.70 4.01
CA PRO A 682 -15.07 23.25 3.46
C PRO A 682 -14.01 22.16 3.66
N ASN A 683 -13.47 21.65 2.54
CA ASN A 683 -12.45 20.60 2.46
C ASN A 683 -11.59 20.65 3.71
N ALA A 684 -11.68 19.64 4.57
CA ALA A 684 -11.03 19.73 5.86
C ALA A 684 -9.52 19.58 5.65
N PRO A 685 -8.67 20.27 6.42
CA PRO A 685 -7.28 19.85 6.48
C PRO A 685 -7.22 18.41 7.03
N PRO A 686 -6.29 17.57 6.53
CA PRO A 686 -6.11 16.22 7.04
C PRO A 686 -5.99 16.18 8.57
N SER A 687 -6.39 15.09 9.22
CA SER A 687 -6.32 14.96 10.68
C SER A 687 -5.61 13.67 11.09
N PHE A 688 -4.56 13.76 11.91
CA PHE A 688 -3.80 12.57 12.32
C PHE A 688 -4.61 11.68 13.28
N THR A 689 -5.09 10.55 12.77
CA THR A 689 -5.74 9.48 13.54
C THR A 689 -4.74 8.64 14.33
N SER A 690 -3.51 8.52 13.82
CA SER A 690 -2.34 8.02 14.55
C SER A 690 -1.19 9.02 14.41
N ALA A 691 -0.79 9.61 15.54
CA ALA A 691 0.35 10.53 15.58
C ALA A 691 1.66 9.85 15.15
N ALA A 692 2.63 10.66 14.71
CA ALA A 692 3.96 10.18 14.31
C ALA A 692 4.65 9.43 15.46
N ALA A 693 5.02 8.17 15.20
CA ALA A 693 5.66 7.30 16.17
C ALA A 693 6.82 6.51 15.52
N PRO A 694 7.93 6.25 16.25
CA PRO A 694 8.98 5.35 15.80
C PRO A 694 8.68 3.91 16.24
N SER A 695 9.15 2.92 15.47
CA SER A 695 9.12 1.51 15.90
C SER A 695 10.01 1.24 17.12
N GLN A 696 11.01 2.09 17.37
CA GLN A 696 11.88 2.03 18.53
C GLN A 696 12.42 3.41 18.92
N SER A 697 12.46 3.73 20.21
CA SER A 697 13.27 4.82 20.76
C SER A 697 13.67 4.46 22.20
N PRO A 698 14.98 4.47 22.57
CA PRO A 698 16.12 4.85 21.74
C PRO A 698 16.52 3.79 20.70
N VAL A 699 17.00 4.27 19.55
CA VAL A 699 17.50 3.46 18.43
C VAL A 699 18.96 3.10 18.67
N THR A 700 19.32 1.82 18.50
CA THR A 700 20.71 1.34 18.64
C THR A 700 21.33 0.81 17.34
N GLY A 701 20.56 0.81 16.25
CA GLY A 701 21.03 0.56 14.89
C GLY A 701 21.39 1.86 14.15
N SER A 702 21.43 1.77 12.81
CA SER A 702 21.60 2.90 11.89
C SER A 702 20.30 3.40 11.27
N SER A 703 19.16 2.79 11.55
CA SER A 703 17.85 3.21 11.03
C SER A 703 16.69 2.88 11.99
N VAL A 704 15.53 3.47 11.74
CA VAL A 704 14.27 3.20 12.45
C VAL A 704 13.09 3.34 11.49
N ALA A 705 12.04 2.55 11.67
CA ALA A 705 10.78 2.79 10.99
C ALA A 705 9.99 3.90 11.70
N LEU A 706 9.41 4.81 10.94
CA LEU A 706 8.49 5.85 11.40
C LEU A 706 7.14 5.59 10.74
N ALA A 707 6.08 5.67 11.53
CA ALA A 707 4.70 5.52 11.06
C ALA A 707 3.86 6.71 11.53
N ALA A 708 2.90 7.12 10.71
CA ALA A 708 1.83 8.06 11.06
C ALA A 708 0.62 7.77 10.16
N LEU A 709 -0.59 8.06 10.65
CA LEU A 709 -1.81 7.90 9.85
C LEU A 709 -2.69 9.14 10.00
N ALA A 710 -3.21 9.64 8.89
CA ALA A 710 -4.19 10.72 8.86
C ALA A 710 -5.47 10.28 8.14
N GLY A 711 -6.61 10.74 8.63
CA GLY A 711 -7.90 10.68 7.95
C GLY A 711 -8.24 12.05 7.35
N ASP A 712 -9.08 12.03 6.32
CA ASP A 712 -9.40 13.19 5.47
C ASP A 712 -10.78 12.99 4.82
N ASP A 713 -11.50 14.05 4.48
CA ASP A 713 -12.80 13.95 3.80
C ASP A 713 -12.68 13.54 2.32
N GLY A 714 -11.53 13.76 1.69
CA GLY A 714 -11.13 13.14 0.42
C GLY A 714 -10.65 11.68 0.54
N GLY A 715 -10.51 11.17 1.77
CA GLY A 715 -10.09 9.79 2.07
C GLY A 715 -8.57 9.60 2.13
N GLU A 716 -8.11 8.72 3.04
CA GLU A 716 -6.69 8.54 3.36
C GLU A 716 -5.81 8.21 2.13
N ALA A 717 -6.32 7.42 1.19
CA ALA A 717 -5.55 7.01 0.00
C ALA A 717 -5.18 8.18 -0.93
N ALA A 718 -5.89 9.32 -0.86
CA ALA A 718 -5.57 10.53 -1.60
C ALA A 718 -4.46 11.37 -0.94
N LEU A 719 -4.08 11.07 0.31
CA LEU A 719 -3.11 11.86 1.07
C LEU A 719 -1.67 11.59 0.65
N THR A 720 -0.87 12.66 0.60
CA THR A 720 0.58 12.64 0.41
C THR A 720 1.29 12.94 1.74
N TYR A 721 2.16 12.02 2.19
CA TYR A 721 2.93 12.17 3.43
C TYR A 721 4.36 12.62 3.13
N THR A 722 4.77 13.74 3.72
CA THR A 722 6.13 14.29 3.59
C THR A 722 6.82 14.41 4.94
N TRP A 723 7.86 13.60 5.14
CA TRP A 723 8.75 13.63 6.31
C TRP A 723 9.92 14.58 6.11
N SER A 724 10.30 15.24 7.21
CA SER A 724 11.41 16.19 7.31
C SER A 724 12.02 16.13 8.71
N THR A 725 13.30 16.48 8.83
CA THR A 725 13.91 16.81 10.13
C THR A 725 13.57 18.25 10.52
N THR A 726 13.40 18.52 11.81
CA THR A 726 13.17 19.86 12.35
C THR A 726 14.30 20.30 13.28
N GLY A 727 14.57 21.61 13.31
CA GLY A 727 15.71 22.18 14.02
C GLY A 727 17.05 21.79 13.37
N THR A 728 18.08 21.58 14.21
CA THR A 728 19.43 21.23 13.75
C THR A 728 19.73 19.76 14.10
N PRO A 729 19.46 18.79 13.21
CA PRO A 729 19.72 17.38 13.49
C PRO A 729 21.24 17.10 13.60
N PRO A 730 21.68 16.10 14.39
CA PRO A 730 23.09 15.78 14.58
C PRO A 730 23.88 15.49 13.29
N ALA A 731 23.18 14.97 12.27
CA ALA A 731 23.64 14.76 10.89
C ALA A 731 22.42 14.74 9.94
N ALA A 732 22.63 14.69 8.62
CA ALA A 732 21.55 14.51 7.66
C ALA A 732 20.87 13.13 7.81
N VAL A 733 19.58 13.05 7.48
CA VAL A 733 18.75 11.83 7.52
C VAL A 733 18.21 11.54 6.12
N ALA A 734 18.22 10.27 5.73
CA ALA A 734 17.57 9.79 4.51
C ALA A 734 16.30 9.00 4.85
N PHE A 735 15.28 9.10 3.97
CA PHE A 735 14.02 8.37 4.04
C PHE A 735 13.88 7.47 2.81
N ASN A 736 13.43 6.23 2.96
CA ASN A 736 13.22 5.32 1.82
C ASN A 736 11.92 5.62 1.02
N ALA A 737 10.90 6.15 1.69
CA ALA A 737 9.66 6.63 1.10
C ALA A 737 9.38 8.05 1.61
N ASN A 738 9.13 8.99 0.70
CA ASN A 738 8.80 10.37 1.05
C ASN A 738 8.04 11.06 -0.09
N GLY A 739 7.07 11.93 0.22
CA GLY A 739 6.30 12.66 -0.79
C GLY A 739 5.29 11.78 -1.54
N SER A 740 4.75 10.75 -0.88
CA SER A 740 3.76 9.82 -1.44
C SER A 740 2.76 9.36 -0.37
N ASN A 741 1.67 8.68 -0.75
CA ASN A 741 0.81 8.03 0.24
C ASN A 741 1.55 6.92 1.01
N THR A 742 2.40 6.14 0.33
CA THR A 742 3.17 5.05 0.95
C THR A 742 4.08 5.52 2.08
N ALA A 743 4.54 6.77 2.06
CA ALA A 743 5.37 7.38 3.10
C ALA A 743 4.66 7.56 4.46
N LYS A 744 3.37 7.21 4.60
CA LYS A 744 2.74 6.99 5.92
C LYS A 744 3.49 5.97 6.77
N ASN A 745 4.20 5.05 6.13
CA ASN A 745 5.27 4.25 6.72
C ASN A 745 6.60 4.55 6.00
N THR A 746 7.65 4.93 6.73
CA THR A 746 8.97 5.23 6.16
C THR A 746 10.10 4.73 7.06
N VAL A 747 11.30 4.57 6.52
CA VAL A 747 12.51 4.20 7.26
C VAL A 747 13.48 5.37 7.24
N ALA A 748 13.69 5.98 8.40
CA ALA A 748 14.68 7.03 8.62
C ALA A 748 16.05 6.41 8.90
N THR A 749 17.08 6.85 8.18
CA THR A 749 18.47 6.33 8.29
C THR A 749 19.43 7.40 8.78
N PHE A 750 20.26 7.04 9.76
CA PHE A 750 21.17 7.91 10.50
C PHE A 750 22.63 7.59 10.20
N SER A 751 23.50 8.60 10.36
CA SER A 751 24.97 8.48 10.24
C SER A 751 25.72 8.91 11.51
N LYS A 752 24.99 9.23 12.59
CA LYS A 752 25.53 9.73 13.86
C LYS A 752 24.53 9.48 14.99
N ALA A 753 25.02 9.33 16.21
CA ALA A 753 24.18 9.30 17.41
C ALA A 753 23.74 10.72 17.83
N GLY A 754 22.63 10.81 18.56
CA GLY A 754 22.05 12.05 19.07
C GLY A 754 20.52 12.07 19.00
N SER A 755 19.91 13.20 19.34
CA SER A 755 18.46 13.39 19.27
C SER A 755 18.06 13.97 17.92
N TYR A 756 17.10 13.34 17.25
CA TYR A 756 16.57 13.73 15.95
C TYR A 756 15.08 14.07 16.10
N ALA A 757 14.71 15.31 15.83
CA ALA A 757 13.32 15.73 15.75
C ALA A 757 12.84 15.61 14.29
N PHE A 758 11.68 14.98 14.11
CA PHE A 758 11.02 14.76 12.83
C PHE A 758 9.66 15.44 12.80
N ARG A 759 9.24 15.86 11.61
CA ARG A 759 7.89 16.32 11.31
C ARG A 759 7.42 15.66 10.02
N VAL A 760 6.25 15.02 10.09
CA VAL A 760 5.49 14.55 8.94
C VAL A 760 4.39 15.56 8.63
N VAL A 761 4.14 15.80 7.35
CA VAL A 761 3.02 16.59 6.84
C VAL A 761 2.16 15.66 6.00
N ALA A 762 0.88 15.52 6.36
CA ALA A 762 -0.12 14.95 5.48
C ALA A 762 -0.72 16.09 4.65
N THR A 763 -0.83 15.90 3.34
CA THR A 763 -1.35 16.87 2.36
C THR A 763 -2.45 16.21 1.55
N ASP A 764 -3.60 16.85 1.41
CA ASP A 764 -4.69 16.38 0.54
C ASP A 764 -4.45 16.74 -0.95
N ALA A 765 -5.40 16.41 -1.82
CA ALA A 765 -5.33 16.73 -3.25
C ALA A 765 -5.60 18.21 -3.58
N GLN A 766 -6.04 18.99 -2.59
CA GLN A 766 -6.47 20.38 -2.66
C GLN A 766 -5.38 21.33 -2.10
N GLY A 767 -4.36 20.78 -1.45
CA GLY A 767 -3.20 21.47 -0.88
C GLY A 767 -3.35 21.86 0.60
N LEU A 768 -4.40 21.44 1.31
CA LEU A 768 -4.44 21.65 2.76
C LEU A 768 -3.58 20.61 3.47
N THR A 769 -3.13 20.96 4.67
CA THR A 769 -2.16 20.16 5.41
C THR A 769 -2.45 20.10 6.89
N ALA A 770 -2.07 18.98 7.49
CA ALA A 770 -1.76 18.92 8.91
C ALA A 770 -0.39 18.30 9.12
N ALA A 771 0.11 18.39 10.35
CA ALA A 771 1.41 17.82 10.70
C ALA A 771 1.41 17.14 12.06
N SER A 772 2.26 16.12 12.16
CA SER A 772 2.61 15.47 13.42
C SER A 772 4.13 15.49 13.57
N SER A 773 4.62 15.54 14.81
CA SER A 773 6.04 15.63 15.12
C SER A 773 6.44 14.57 16.13
N VAL A 774 7.67 14.08 16.03
CA VAL A 774 8.19 13.01 16.89
C VAL A 774 9.70 13.16 17.10
N THR A 775 10.19 12.78 18.28
CA THR A 775 11.62 12.82 18.61
C THR A 775 12.17 11.41 18.77
N VAL A 776 13.22 11.09 18.03
CA VAL A 776 13.94 9.82 18.08
C VAL A 776 15.31 10.05 18.71
N SER A 777 15.64 9.28 19.75
CA SER A 777 16.97 9.29 20.36
C SER A 777 17.81 8.16 19.77
N VAL A 778 18.86 8.47 19.03
CA VAL A 778 19.82 7.48 18.52
C VAL A 778 20.97 7.36 19.52
N SER A 779 21.07 6.21 20.18
CA SER A 779 22.12 5.93 21.16
C SER A 779 23.33 5.27 20.50
N GLN A 780 24.54 5.63 20.96
CA GLN A 780 25.75 4.93 20.57
C GLN A 780 25.72 3.49 21.10
N LYS A 781 26.05 2.52 20.25
CA LYS A 781 26.18 1.09 20.58
C LYS A 781 27.58 0.63 20.20
N LEU A 782 28.28 -0.01 21.12
CA LEU A 782 29.61 -0.59 20.86
C LEU A 782 29.56 -1.55 19.67
N SER A 783 30.34 -1.24 18.63
CA SER A 783 30.39 -2.02 17.40
C SER A 783 31.78 -2.57 17.11
N SER A 784 32.86 -1.87 17.50
CA SER A 784 34.23 -2.35 17.33
C SER A 784 35.16 -1.87 18.44
N ILE A 785 36.24 -2.63 18.67
CA ILE A 785 37.37 -2.24 19.51
C ILE A 785 38.64 -2.43 18.69
N THR A 786 39.50 -1.42 18.65
CA THR A 786 40.84 -1.50 18.04
C THR A 786 41.91 -1.46 19.13
N VAL A 787 42.88 -2.37 19.07
CA VAL A 787 44.04 -2.40 20.00
C VAL A 787 45.27 -1.83 19.30
N SER A 788 46.01 -0.96 19.99
CA SER A 788 47.21 -0.29 19.47
C SER A 788 48.38 -0.37 20.47
N PRO A 789 49.62 -0.70 20.04
CA PRO A 789 50.00 -1.02 18.66
C PRO A 789 49.39 -2.35 18.19
N GLY A 790 49.16 -2.50 16.88
CA GLY A 790 48.57 -3.72 16.31
C GLY A 790 49.48 -4.94 16.39
N SER A 791 50.79 -4.73 16.52
CA SER A 791 51.80 -5.74 16.82
C SER A 791 52.94 -5.15 17.66
N ALA A 792 53.61 -5.97 18.47
CA ALA A 792 54.81 -5.57 19.21
C ALA A 792 55.80 -6.75 19.38
N ASN A 793 57.09 -6.41 19.43
CA ASN A 793 58.18 -7.32 19.78
C ASN A 793 58.75 -6.90 21.13
N VAL A 794 58.80 -7.82 22.10
CA VAL A 794 59.14 -7.50 23.50
C VAL A 794 60.22 -8.45 24.00
N ALA A 795 61.30 -7.91 24.56
CA ALA A 795 62.37 -8.73 25.14
C ALA A 795 61.91 -9.40 26.45
N PRO A 796 62.50 -10.55 26.86
CA PRO A 796 62.13 -11.22 28.10
C PRO A 796 62.25 -10.30 29.33
N GLY A 797 61.22 -10.24 30.16
CA GLY A 797 61.15 -9.34 31.32
C GLY A 797 60.86 -7.87 31.02
N ALA A 798 60.82 -7.45 29.75
CA ALA A 798 60.39 -6.10 29.37
C ALA A 798 58.87 -5.98 29.30
N THR A 799 58.37 -4.74 29.26
CA THR A 799 56.93 -4.43 29.20
C THR A 799 56.56 -3.66 27.94
N GLN A 800 55.33 -3.87 27.46
CA GLN A 800 54.72 -3.14 26.36
C GLN A 800 53.32 -2.69 26.76
N ALA A 801 53.04 -1.39 26.65
CA ALA A 801 51.69 -0.88 26.80
C ALA A 801 50.87 -1.11 25.53
N PHE A 802 49.70 -1.72 25.66
CA PHE A 802 48.65 -1.72 24.65
C PHE A 802 47.50 -0.83 25.11
N THR A 803 46.92 -0.10 24.18
CA THR A 803 45.75 0.76 24.39
C THR A 803 44.58 0.22 23.56
N ALA A 804 43.37 0.39 24.05
CA ALA A 804 42.15 0.00 23.35
C ALA A 804 41.29 1.24 23.09
N ALA A 805 40.76 1.35 21.87
CA ALA A 805 39.82 2.38 21.48
C ALA A 805 38.54 1.73 20.97
N ALA A 806 37.41 2.10 21.57
CA ALA A 806 36.09 1.60 21.24
C ALA A 806 35.38 2.56 20.28
N LYS A 807 34.65 2.00 19.33
CA LYS A 807 33.84 2.77 18.37
C LYS A 807 32.40 2.27 18.32
N ASP A 808 31.49 3.20 18.10
CA ASP A 808 30.07 2.95 17.95
C ASP A 808 29.70 2.41 16.55
N GLN A 809 28.40 2.24 16.29
CA GLN A 809 27.87 1.76 15.00
C GLN A 809 28.09 2.72 13.82
N PHE A 810 28.57 3.94 14.08
CA PHE A 810 28.90 4.96 13.07
C PHE A 810 30.42 5.18 12.95
N GLY A 811 31.23 4.41 13.70
CA GLY A 811 32.69 4.55 13.74
C GLY A 811 33.20 5.71 14.61
N ALA A 812 32.32 6.41 15.32
CA ALA A 812 32.69 7.46 16.26
C ALA A 812 33.20 6.86 17.58
N ALA A 813 34.11 7.55 18.25
CA ALA A 813 34.68 7.07 19.51
C ALA A 813 33.63 7.01 20.64
N LEU A 814 33.66 5.94 21.41
CA LEU A 814 32.89 5.80 22.65
C LEU A 814 33.72 6.27 23.84
N SER A 815 33.16 7.15 24.66
CA SER A 815 33.79 7.59 25.90
C SER A 815 33.70 6.51 26.99
N SER A 816 34.87 6.10 27.49
CA SER A 816 35.04 5.32 28.74
C SER A 816 34.40 3.93 28.87
N PRO A 817 34.40 3.03 27.86
CA PRO A 817 34.10 1.63 28.11
C PRO A 817 35.24 0.96 28.89
N ALA A 818 34.89 0.19 29.93
CA ALA A 818 35.86 -0.64 30.66
C ALA A 818 36.30 -1.83 29.79
N TYR A 819 37.61 -2.08 29.72
CA TYR A 819 38.18 -3.18 28.93
C TYR A 819 38.68 -4.31 29.82
N THR A 820 38.26 -5.53 29.53
CA THR A 820 38.87 -6.75 30.04
C THR A 820 40.02 -7.13 29.12
N TRP A 821 41.25 -7.10 29.65
CA TRP A 821 42.46 -7.48 28.91
C TRP A 821 42.80 -8.96 29.09
N SER A 822 43.34 -9.57 28.04
CA SER A 822 43.78 -10.96 28.02
C SER A 822 44.96 -11.14 27.06
N VAL A 823 45.82 -12.14 27.30
CA VAL A 823 46.89 -12.54 26.37
C VAL A 823 46.95 -14.06 26.26
N SER A 824 47.19 -14.58 25.06
CA SER A 824 47.15 -16.04 24.80
C SER A 824 48.44 -16.80 25.16
N GLY A 825 49.47 -16.12 25.66
CA GLY A 825 50.76 -16.72 26.02
C GLY A 825 51.90 -15.70 26.08
N GLY A 826 53.13 -16.18 26.27
CA GLY A 826 54.35 -15.35 26.27
C GLY A 826 54.55 -14.45 27.49
N GLY A 827 53.60 -14.34 28.40
CA GLY A 827 53.68 -13.42 29.52
C GLY A 827 52.34 -13.21 30.19
N SER A 828 52.18 -12.08 30.87
CA SER A 828 50.92 -11.65 31.49
C SER A 828 50.55 -10.25 30.99
N ILE A 829 49.26 -9.88 31.13
CA ILE A 829 48.79 -8.53 30.83
C ILE A 829 47.96 -7.99 32.00
N GLY A 830 48.27 -6.77 32.44
CA GLY A 830 47.53 -6.08 33.49
C GLY A 830 46.21 -5.49 33.02
N SER A 831 45.34 -5.13 33.96
CA SER A 831 44.05 -4.46 33.69
C SER A 831 44.19 -3.10 32.99
N SER A 832 45.38 -2.49 33.03
CA SER A 832 45.74 -1.27 32.30
C SER A 832 46.10 -1.49 30.83
N GLY A 833 46.12 -2.73 30.33
CA GLY A 833 46.61 -3.08 28.99
C GLY A 833 48.13 -3.22 28.88
N THR A 834 48.86 -3.18 30.00
CA THR A 834 50.32 -3.35 30.02
C THR A 834 50.69 -4.83 30.00
N PHE A 835 51.28 -5.31 28.91
CA PHE A 835 51.85 -6.65 28.79
C PHE A 835 53.26 -6.70 29.38
N THR A 836 53.58 -7.78 30.09
CA THR A 836 54.90 -8.08 30.64
C THR A 836 55.38 -9.41 30.07
N ALA A 837 56.49 -9.41 29.33
CA ALA A 837 57.04 -10.60 28.69
C ALA A 837 57.64 -11.58 29.72
N GLY A 838 57.31 -12.85 29.59
CA GLY A 838 57.92 -13.95 30.34
C GLY A 838 59.35 -14.25 29.90
N SER A 839 59.97 -15.25 30.53
CA SER A 839 61.35 -15.67 30.28
C SER A 839 61.54 -16.50 29.00
N THR A 840 60.46 -16.94 28.35
CA THR A 840 60.50 -17.83 27.19
C THR A 840 60.15 -17.08 25.91
N ALA A 841 61.07 -17.06 24.95
CA ALA A 841 60.83 -16.51 23.62
C ALA A 841 59.79 -17.33 22.84
N GLY A 842 58.98 -16.66 22.01
CA GLY A 842 57.91 -17.28 21.24
C GLY A 842 56.82 -16.29 20.82
N GLY A 843 55.83 -16.79 20.09
CA GLY A 843 54.71 -16.01 19.55
C GLY A 843 54.57 -16.17 18.03
N PRO A 844 53.74 -15.34 17.37
CA PRO A 844 52.96 -14.25 17.95
C PRO A 844 51.82 -14.77 18.86
N PHE A 845 51.76 -14.26 20.08
CA PHE A 845 50.65 -14.44 21.00
C PHE A 845 49.60 -13.33 20.79
N THR A 846 48.34 -13.63 21.01
CA THR A 846 47.24 -12.67 20.82
C THR A 846 46.99 -11.91 22.12
N VAL A 847 47.26 -10.61 22.12
CA VAL A 847 46.74 -9.65 23.09
C VAL A 847 45.33 -9.25 22.68
N ALA A 848 44.39 -9.16 23.62
CA ALA A 848 43.04 -8.72 23.33
C ALA A 848 42.43 -7.87 24.44
N ALA A 849 41.70 -6.83 24.02
CA ALA A 849 40.79 -6.07 24.85
C ALA A 849 39.34 -6.43 24.47
N ALA A 850 38.51 -6.72 25.46
CA ALA A 850 37.10 -7.00 25.27
C ALA A 850 36.22 -6.08 26.12
N SER A 851 35.06 -5.68 25.61
CA SER A 851 34.04 -4.93 26.36
C SER A 851 32.67 -5.25 25.77
N ALA A 852 31.64 -5.42 26.62
CA ALA A 852 30.25 -5.73 26.23
C ALA A 852 30.09 -6.75 25.08
N GLY A 853 30.90 -7.82 25.07
CA GLY A 853 30.88 -8.88 24.05
C GLY A 853 31.66 -8.60 22.76
N VAL A 854 32.12 -7.37 22.53
CA VAL A 854 32.99 -7.00 21.40
C VAL A 854 34.46 -7.16 21.79
N ARG A 855 35.31 -7.60 20.86
CA ARG A 855 36.74 -7.88 21.09
C ARG A 855 37.61 -7.21 20.01
N GLY A 856 38.67 -6.54 20.43
CA GLY A 856 39.78 -6.09 19.59
C GLY A 856 41.05 -6.87 19.92
N THR A 857 41.92 -7.09 18.93
CA THR A 857 43.15 -7.89 19.09
C THR A 857 44.39 -7.20 18.53
N ALA A 858 45.54 -7.51 19.11
CA ALA A 858 46.88 -7.20 18.61
C ALA A 858 47.78 -8.44 18.81
N SER A 859 48.93 -8.49 18.13
CA SER A 859 49.93 -9.54 18.34
C SER A 859 51.09 -9.09 19.22
N VAL A 860 51.65 -10.01 20.00
CA VAL A 860 52.90 -9.78 20.75
C VAL A 860 53.82 -10.97 20.59
N THR A 861 55.08 -10.72 20.25
CA THR A 861 56.12 -11.75 20.15
C THR A 861 57.17 -11.48 21.20
N VAL A 862 57.48 -12.49 22.02
CA VAL A 862 58.62 -12.43 22.94
C VAL A 862 59.85 -12.80 22.14
N THR A 863 60.75 -11.84 21.94
CA THR A 863 61.98 -12.08 21.17
C THR A 863 62.98 -12.90 21.99
N SER A 864 63.83 -13.69 21.32
CA SER A 864 65.04 -14.20 21.96
C SER A 864 65.93 -13.02 22.39
N ALA A 865 66.76 -13.22 23.42
CA ALA A 865 67.79 -12.26 23.78
C ALA A 865 68.73 -12.05 22.57
N PRO A 866 69.12 -10.80 22.23
CA PRO A 866 69.99 -10.55 21.10
C PRO A 866 71.39 -11.14 21.34
N PRO A 867 72.05 -11.70 20.32
CA PRO A 867 73.47 -12.04 20.41
C PRO A 867 74.29 -10.75 20.64
N PRO A 868 75.46 -10.84 21.31
CA PRO A 868 76.30 -9.67 21.58
C PRO A 868 76.74 -9.01 20.28
N GLN A 869 76.70 -7.68 20.23
CA GLN A 869 77.20 -6.92 19.08
C GLN A 869 78.74 -6.92 19.04
N PRO A 870 79.36 -6.89 17.83
CA PRO A 870 80.81 -6.82 17.68
C PRO A 870 81.37 -5.61 18.43
N GLN A 871 82.43 -5.81 19.21
CA GLN A 871 83.03 -4.76 20.03
C GLN A 871 84.31 -4.22 19.37
N SER A 872 84.47 -2.90 19.40
CA SER A 872 85.69 -2.26 18.94
C SER A 872 86.77 -2.30 20.02
N PHE A 873 87.98 -2.71 19.66
CA PHE A 873 89.13 -2.78 20.56
C PHE A 873 90.41 -2.28 19.87
N SER A 874 91.38 -1.80 20.65
CA SER A 874 92.63 -1.23 20.12
C SER A 874 93.82 -2.15 20.39
N VAL A 875 94.75 -2.22 19.43
CA VAL A 875 96.00 -3.00 19.53
C VAL A 875 97.18 -2.14 19.07
N GLY A 876 98.22 -2.04 19.91
CA GLY A 876 99.38 -1.18 19.72
C GLY A 876 99.58 -0.23 20.90
N GLN A 877 100.37 0.83 20.71
CA GLN A 877 100.63 1.83 21.74
C GLN A 877 99.55 2.92 21.73
N THR A 878 98.59 2.83 22.65
CA THR A 878 97.49 3.79 22.84
C THR A 878 97.83 4.97 23.76
N SER A 879 98.95 4.90 24.49
CA SER A 879 99.44 5.99 25.33
C SER A 879 100.35 6.94 24.55
N VAL A 880 100.29 8.24 24.85
CA VAL A 880 101.22 9.23 24.29
C VAL A 880 102.57 9.11 25.00
N LEU A 881 103.61 8.77 24.25
CA LEU A 881 104.96 8.55 24.76
C LEU A 881 105.68 9.87 25.09
N GLY A 882 106.70 9.80 25.96
CA GLY A 882 107.38 10.98 26.49
C GLY A 882 108.34 11.68 25.51
N THR A 883 109.13 10.93 24.76
CA THR A 883 110.26 11.51 23.99
C THR A 883 109.79 12.07 22.64
N SER A 884 110.09 13.34 22.38
CA SER A 884 109.84 13.96 21.07
C SER A 884 110.78 13.40 20.00
N ASP A 885 110.28 13.27 18.77
CA ASP A 885 111.04 12.76 17.64
C ASP A 885 110.65 13.46 16.33
N SER A 886 111.61 13.71 15.44
CA SER A 886 111.44 14.45 14.18
C SER A 886 112.61 14.19 13.24
N GLY A 887 112.45 14.46 11.94
CA GLY A 887 113.46 14.15 10.92
C GLY A 887 113.16 12.87 10.11
N ASN A 888 111.96 12.32 10.22
CA ASN A 888 111.56 11.05 9.61
C ASN A 888 110.87 11.23 8.24
N GLY A 889 111.09 12.37 7.57
CA GLY A 889 110.57 12.62 6.23
C GLY A 889 111.29 11.75 5.19
N GLY A 890 110.53 11.04 4.36
CA GLY A 890 111.10 10.08 3.40
C GLY A 890 111.55 8.76 4.01
N TRP A 891 111.16 8.45 5.25
CA TRP A 891 111.40 7.15 5.88
C TRP A 891 110.09 6.37 6.06
N LEU A 892 110.03 5.14 5.52
CA LEU A 892 108.98 4.17 5.85
C LEU A 892 109.41 3.45 7.13
N ILE A 893 108.59 3.50 8.19
CA ILE A 893 108.93 2.99 9.52
C ILE A 893 107.83 2.05 10.01
N ALA A 894 108.22 0.88 10.52
CA ALA A 894 107.33 -0.22 10.91
C ALA A 894 107.61 -0.70 12.34
N GLN A 895 106.58 -0.78 13.19
CA GLN A 895 106.62 -1.36 14.54
C GLN A 895 105.62 -2.53 14.68
N PRO A 896 105.92 -3.58 15.46
CA PRO A 896 105.10 -4.79 15.50
C PRO A 896 103.89 -4.61 16.42
N ILE A 897 102.85 -5.38 16.12
CA ILE A 897 101.72 -5.66 17.02
C ILE A 897 101.38 -7.15 16.99
N THR A 898 100.74 -7.65 18.04
CA THR A 898 100.17 -9.01 18.07
C THR A 898 98.66 -8.91 18.28
N LEU A 899 97.90 -9.46 17.35
CA LEU A 899 96.45 -9.54 17.42
C LEU A 899 96.05 -10.86 18.10
N GLY A 900 95.27 -10.78 19.17
CA GLY A 900 94.90 -11.95 20.00
C GLY A 900 93.65 -12.72 19.53
N GLN A 901 92.81 -12.11 18.69
CA GLN A 901 91.56 -12.70 18.19
C GLN A 901 91.32 -12.28 16.73
N ALA A 902 90.60 -13.08 15.95
CA ALA A 902 90.25 -12.70 14.58
C ALA A 902 89.36 -11.44 14.59
N ALA A 903 89.73 -10.41 13.82
CA ALA A 903 89.03 -9.12 13.85
C ALA A 903 89.30 -8.27 12.60
N ALA A 904 88.36 -7.39 12.25
CA ALA A 904 88.45 -6.52 11.07
C ALA A 904 89.05 -5.15 11.42
N ILE A 905 90.18 -4.78 10.80
CA ILE A 905 90.82 -3.47 11.04
C ILE A 905 89.92 -2.32 10.55
N GLN A 906 89.60 -1.39 11.44
CA GLN A 906 88.77 -0.22 11.16
C GLN A 906 89.59 1.03 10.90
N SER A 907 90.57 1.33 11.76
CA SER A 907 91.34 2.57 11.72
C SER A 907 92.76 2.43 12.26
N LEU A 908 93.61 3.39 11.90
CA LEU A 908 94.98 3.55 12.35
C LEU A 908 95.13 4.92 12.99
N SER A 909 95.84 4.99 14.12
CA SER A 909 95.95 6.16 14.99
C SER A 909 97.41 6.41 15.37
N PHE A 910 98.00 7.50 14.86
CA PHE A 910 99.40 7.87 15.11
C PHE A 910 99.49 9.25 15.78
N TYR A 911 100.27 9.39 16.85
CA TYR A 911 100.34 10.66 17.58
C TYR A 911 101.32 11.66 16.95
N VAL A 912 100.79 12.81 16.57
CA VAL A 912 101.54 13.97 16.07
C VAL A 912 101.71 14.96 17.22
N ALA A 913 102.96 15.27 17.58
CA ALA A 913 103.30 16.30 18.56
C ALA A 913 103.38 17.71 17.94
N GLY A 914 103.65 17.79 16.64
CA GLY A 914 103.78 19.03 15.88
C GLY A 914 103.60 18.74 14.40
N ALA A 915 102.64 19.42 13.78
CA ALA A 915 102.13 19.10 12.45
C ALA A 915 103.02 19.62 11.32
N SER A 916 103.35 18.76 10.35
CA SER A 916 104.05 19.15 9.12
C SER A 916 103.93 18.08 8.04
N GLY A 917 103.76 18.49 6.78
CA GLY A 917 103.70 17.60 5.62
C GLY A 917 102.47 16.69 5.59
N SER A 918 102.62 15.57 4.90
CA SER A 918 101.63 14.50 4.75
C SER A 918 102.08 13.24 5.49
N LEU A 919 101.12 12.44 5.93
CA LEU A 919 101.30 11.20 6.69
C LEU A 919 100.41 10.11 6.09
N ARG A 920 100.96 8.92 5.88
CA ARG A 920 100.18 7.71 5.53
C ARG A 920 100.45 6.64 6.56
N LEU A 921 99.39 5.99 7.03
CA LEU A 921 99.47 4.88 7.99
C LEU A 921 99.04 3.60 7.28
N GLY A 922 99.63 2.47 7.65
CA GLY A 922 99.27 1.16 7.10
C GLY A 922 99.52 0.01 8.06
N LEU A 923 99.10 -1.16 7.62
CA LEU A 923 99.31 -2.43 8.29
C LEU A 923 99.89 -3.43 7.29
N TYR A 924 100.92 -4.16 7.73
CA TYR A 924 101.58 -5.21 6.96
C TYR A 924 101.51 -6.54 7.72
N ASP A 925 101.53 -7.67 6.99
CA ASP A 925 101.74 -8.98 7.59
C ASP A 925 103.20 -9.17 8.05
N ALA A 926 103.46 -10.26 8.76
CA ALA A 926 104.81 -10.70 9.13
C ALA A 926 105.41 -11.69 8.11
N SER A 927 105.05 -11.60 6.81
CA SER A 927 105.56 -12.52 5.77
C SER A 927 106.98 -12.19 5.28
N GLY A 928 107.65 -11.20 5.88
CA GLY A 928 109.03 -10.86 5.57
C GLY A 928 110.02 -11.90 6.10
N ALA A 929 111.26 -11.85 5.62
CA ALA A 929 112.34 -12.69 6.14
C ALA A 929 112.47 -12.50 7.66
N ALA A 930 112.72 -13.58 8.41
CA ALA A 930 112.81 -13.54 9.89
C ALA A 930 111.62 -12.86 10.61
N THR A 931 110.40 -12.94 10.05
CA THR A 931 109.15 -12.32 10.57
C THR A 931 109.09 -10.78 10.51
N MET A 932 109.99 -10.17 9.70
CA MET A 932 109.93 -8.76 9.31
C MET A 932 108.58 -8.38 8.66
N PRO A 933 108.26 -7.08 8.56
CA PRO A 933 107.12 -6.62 7.76
C PRO A 933 107.20 -7.19 6.34
N GLY A 934 106.09 -7.78 5.86
CA GLY A 934 106.00 -8.45 4.57
C GLY A 934 105.18 -7.67 3.57
N ARG A 935 103.94 -8.10 3.34
CA ARG A 935 102.99 -7.51 2.38
C ARG A 935 102.06 -6.51 3.05
N LYS A 936 101.69 -5.46 2.32
CA LYS A 936 100.70 -4.48 2.79
C LYS A 936 99.31 -5.12 2.80
N LEU A 937 98.64 -5.05 3.94
CA LEU A 937 97.27 -5.55 4.14
C LEU A 937 96.24 -4.42 4.09
N ALA A 938 96.56 -3.27 4.67
CA ALA A 938 95.68 -2.11 4.72
C ALA A 938 96.47 -0.79 4.75
N GLU A 939 95.86 0.30 4.32
CA GLU A 939 96.40 1.66 4.46
C GLU A 939 95.29 2.68 4.66
N THR A 940 95.62 3.84 5.24
CA THR A 940 94.75 5.01 5.26
C THR A 940 94.83 5.77 3.94
N ALA A 941 93.86 6.65 3.71
CA ALA A 941 94.07 7.76 2.78
C ALA A 941 95.27 8.63 3.24
N GLU A 942 95.73 9.53 2.40
CA GLU A 942 96.73 10.51 2.83
C GLU A 942 96.14 11.44 3.88
N LEU A 943 96.85 11.59 4.99
CA LEU A 943 96.49 12.45 6.09
C LEU A 943 97.37 13.69 6.03
N THR A 944 96.79 14.87 6.21
CA THR A 944 97.54 16.11 6.41
C THR A 944 97.39 16.51 7.87
N PRO A 945 98.37 16.22 8.74
CA PRO A 945 98.34 16.71 10.11
C PRO A 945 98.27 18.24 10.11
N THR A 946 97.30 18.80 10.83
CA THR A 946 97.09 20.26 10.94
C THR A 946 97.39 20.81 12.33
N GLN A 947 97.38 19.95 13.36
CA GLN A 947 97.64 20.30 14.76
C GLN A 947 98.19 19.08 15.53
N ALA A 948 98.62 19.30 16.77
CA ALA A 948 99.04 18.21 17.66
C ALA A 948 97.83 17.37 18.12
N GLY A 949 98.01 16.05 18.20
CA GLY A 949 96.97 15.09 18.58
C GLY A 949 97.13 13.73 17.89
N TRP A 950 96.17 12.84 18.13
CA TRP A 950 96.07 11.56 17.41
C TRP A 950 95.57 11.79 15.98
N ALA A 951 96.44 11.59 14.99
CA ALA A 951 96.06 11.47 13.59
C ALA A 951 95.41 10.09 13.39
N THR A 952 94.11 10.01 13.69
CA THR A 952 93.28 8.82 13.49
C THR A 952 92.56 8.88 12.16
N ALA A 953 92.67 7.82 11.37
CA ALA A 953 91.93 7.69 10.11
C ALA A 953 91.49 6.25 9.84
N PRO A 954 90.33 6.05 9.19
CA PRO A 954 89.92 4.73 8.74
C PRO A 954 90.89 4.19 7.69
N VAL A 955 91.03 2.87 7.63
CA VAL A 955 91.68 2.23 6.49
C VAL A 955 90.77 2.33 5.25
N VAL A 956 91.36 2.51 4.07
CA VAL A 956 90.61 2.61 2.79
C VAL A 956 89.86 1.32 2.49
N GLN A 957 90.42 0.18 2.91
CA GLN A 957 89.78 -1.14 2.84
C GLN A 957 89.99 -1.87 4.15
N SER A 958 88.89 -2.16 4.86
CA SER A 958 88.89 -3.00 6.06
C SER A 958 89.15 -4.46 5.68
N VAL A 959 90.07 -5.13 6.39
CA VAL A 959 90.43 -6.53 6.18
C VAL A 959 90.29 -7.29 7.49
N THR A 960 89.62 -8.45 7.46
CA THR A 960 89.54 -9.36 8.61
C THR A 960 90.84 -10.13 8.74
N LEU A 961 91.52 -9.93 9.87
CA LEU A 961 92.77 -10.59 10.22
C LEU A 961 92.50 -11.78 11.14
N GLN A 962 93.47 -12.70 11.20
CA GLN A 962 93.47 -13.82 12.13
C GLN A 962 94.40 -13.50 13.32
N PRO A 963 94.33 -14.24 14.44
CA PRO A 963 95.28 -14.07 15.53
C PRO A 963 96.72 -14.27 15.02
N GLY A 964 97.63 -13.32 15.32
CA GLY A 964 98.97 -13.36 14.75
C GLY A 964 99.76 -12.05 14.91
N LYS A 965 101.01 -12.06 14.41
CA LYS A 965 101.89 -10.88 14.36
C LYS A 965 101.65 -10.07 13.08
N TYR A 966 101.56 -8.76 13.24
CA TYR A 966 101.40 -7.78 12.18
C TYR A 966 102.29 -6.55 12.45
N TRP A 967 102.41 -5.66 11.49
CA TRP A 967 103.29 -4.49 11.57
C TRP A 967 102.52 -3.21 11.23
N LEU A 968 102.47 -2.28 12.19
CA LEU A 968 101.96 -0.92 12.00
C LEU A 968 103.04 -0.09 11.30
N VAL A 969 102.71 0.50 10.16
CA VAL A 969 103.64 1.26 9.31
C VAL A 969 103.20 2.71 9.20
N TYR A 970 104.13 3.65 9.34
CA TYR A 970 103.89 5.05 9.01
C TYR A 970 104.93 5.56 8.01
N PHE A 971 104.52 6.54 7.22
CA PHE A 971 105.36 7.23 6.24
C PHE A 971 105.05 8.72 6.29
N SER A 972 106.07 9.56 6.44
CA SER A 972 105.94 11.03 6.46
C SER A 972 106.63 11.67 5.25
N SER A 973 106.05 12.75 4.73
CA SER A 973 106.69 13.57 3.68
C SER A 973 107.63 14.64 4.23
N SER A 974 107.60 14.93 5.54
CA SER A 974 108.29 16.09 6.14
C SER A 974 109.16 15.72 7.32
N ASN A 975 110.41 16.20 7.29
CA ASN A 975 111.31 16.18 8.44
C ASN A 975 110.81 17.05 9.61
N GLY A 976 109.90 18.01 9.35
CA GLY A 976 109.28 18.85 10.36
C GLY A 976 108.15 18.18 11.15
N LEU A 977 107.71 16.96 10.77
CA LEU A 977 106.67 16.26 11.52
C LEU A 977 107.25 15.81 12.86
N GLN A 978 106.74 16.38 13.96
CA GLN A 978 107.12 15.98 15.31
C GLN A 978 106.16 14.89 15.81
N THR A 979 106.72 13.87 16.44
CA THR A 979 106.02 12.65 16.88
C THR A 979 106.46 12.29 18.30
N ARG A 980 105.87 11.25 18.91
CA ARG A 980 106.21 10.78 20.27
C ARG A 980 106.65 9.32 20.27
N ARG A 981 107.87 9.07 20.74
CA ARG A 981 108.50 7.75 20.81
C ARG A 981 109.07 7.41 22.19
N THR A 982 109.50 6.17 22.37
CA THR A 982 110.30 5.70 23.51
C THR A 982 111.23 4.57 23.08
N GLY A 983 112.36 4.40 23.77
CA GLY A 983 113.19 3.20 23.64
C GLY A 983 112.39 1.95 24.04
N HIS A 984 112.53 0.87 23.27
CA HIS A 984 111.86 -0.41 23.48
C HIS A 984 112.87 -1.58 23.39
N GLY A 985 112.38 -2.81 23.49
CA GLY A 985 113.19 -4.02 23.39
C GLY A 985 114.00 -4.13 22.08
N ALA A 986 115.04 -4.95 22.10
CA ALA A 986 115.96 -5.09 20.98
C ALA A 986 115.31 -5.78 19.77
N GLY A 987 115.42 -5.17 18.58
CA GLY A 987 115.05 -5.77 17.29
C GLY A 987 113.59 -5.56 16.84
N GLU A 988 112.90 -4.54 17.34
CA GLU A 988 111.44 -4.40 17.21
C GLU A 988 110.96 -3.18 16.41
N THR A 989 111.76 -2.66 15.49
CA THR A 989 111.30 -1.72 14.46
C THR A 989 112.15 -1.85 13.21
N TYR A 990 111.54 -1.75 12.03
CA TYR A 990 112.22 -1.77 10.74
C TYR A 990 111.95 -0.50 9.95
N TYR A 991 112.97 0.01 9.25
CA TYR A 991 112.87 1.25 8.50
C TYR A 991 113.82 1.32 7.29
N TYR A 992 113.42 2.08 6.27
CA TYR A 992 114.23 2.37 5.09
C TYR A 992 113.80 3.68 4.42
N GLN A 993 114.72 4.30 3.67
CA GLN A 993 114.41 5.51 2.89
C GLN A 993 113.61 5.17 1.64
N SER A 994 112.59 5.99 1.34
CA SER A 994 111.79 5.89 0.14
C SER A 994 111.20 7.26 -0.22
N THR A 995 110.98 7.52 -1.51
CA THR A 995 110.31 8.75 -1.96
C THR A 995 108.85 8.76 -1.48
N TYR A 996 108.41 9.85 -0.86
CA TYR A 996 107.07 9.93 -0.30
C TYR A 996 105.96 9.68 -1.34
N GLY A 997 104.97 8.86 -0.97
CA GLY A 997 103.87 8.45 -1.83
C GLY A 997 102.99 7.38 -1.18
N ALA A 998 102.23 6.64 -1.99
CA ALA A 998 101.45 5.50 -1.52
C ALA A 998 102.34 4.42 -0.88
N LEU A 999 101.83 3.70 0.13
CA LEU A 999 102.65 2.71 0.84
C LEU A 999 102.99 1.52 -0.10
N PRO A 1000 104.26 1.07 -0.20
CA PRO A 1000 104.65 -0.01 -1.10
C PRO A 1000 103.92 -1.34 -0.83
N GLY A 1001 103.56 -2.10 -1.87
CA GLY A 1001 102.85 -3.37 -1.71
C GLY A 1001 103.61 -4.44 -0.89
N THR A 1002 104.94 -4.33 -0.85
CA THR A 1002 105.85 -5.13 -0.01
C THR A 1002 106.83 -4.21 0.70
N PHE A 1003 107.11 -4.47 1.96
CA PHE A 1003 108.16 -3.76 2.71
C PHE A 1003 109.55 -4.21 2.21
N SER A 1004 110.56 -3.33 2.34
CA SER A 1004 111.90 -3.63 1.83
C SER A 1004 112.59 -4.73 2.67
N PRO A 1005 113.10 -5.82 2.05
CA PRO A 1005 113.89 -6.83 2.75
C PRO A 1005 115.27 -6.30 3.18
N SER A 1006 115.70 -5.16 2.65
CA SER A 1006 116.96 -4.48 2.99
C SER A 1006 116.77 -3.39 4.07
N ALA A 1007 115.65 -3.42 4.81
CA ALA A 1007 115.38 -2.46 5.88
C ALA A 1007 116.37 -2.61 7.05
N THR A 1008 116.78 -1.47 7.61
CA THR A 1008 117.57 -1.42 8.86
C THR A 1008 116.63 -1.55 10.05
N HIS A 1009 117.14 -1.96 11.22
CA HIS A 1009 116.35 -2.08 12.44
C HIS A 1009 116.82 -1.15 13.55
N ASP A 1010 115.89 -0.74 14.43
CA ASP A 1010 116.15 0.10 15.61
C ASP A 1010 115.24 -0.36 16.77
N ASN A 1011 115.54 0.11 17.98
CA ASN A 1011 114.94 -0.34 19.24
C ASN A 1011 114.01 0.72 19.84
N VAL A 1012 113.08 1.25 19.02
CA VAL A 1012 112.28 2.43 19.39
C VAL A 1012 110.87 2.30 18.84
N TRP A 1013 109.86 2.60 19.66
CA TRP A 1013 108.44 2.55 19.28
C TRP A 1013 107.81 3.93 19.35
N TRP A 1014 106.83 4.18 18.48
CA TRP A 1014 106.01 5.39 18.47
C TRP A 1014 104.64 5.14 19.10
N SER A 1015 103.99 6.24 19.45
CA SER A 1015 102.60 6.27 19.91
C SER A 1015 101.69 5.98 18.71
N PHE A 1016 101.44 4.69 18.47
CA PHE A 1016 100.78 4.18 17.28
C PHE A 1016 99.99 2.90 17.61
N PHE A 1017 98.70 2.90 17.29
CA PHE A 1017 97.82 1.74 17.41
C PHE A 1017 96.85 1.60 16.23
N ALA A 1018 96.26 0.42 16.08
CA ALA A 1018 95.12 0.15 15.21
C ALA A 1018 93.87 -0.14 16.05
N THR A 1019 92.69 0.23 15.53
CA THR A 1019 91.39 -0.17 16.08
C THR A 1019 90.78 -1.27 15.21
N PHE A 1020 90.27 -2.31 15.85
CA PHE A 1020 89.66 -3.48 15.24
C PHE A 1020 88.20 -3.63 15.70
N LEU A 1021 87.39 -4.30 14.90
CA LEU A 1021 86.04 -4.77 15.26
C LEU A 1021 86.07 -6.30 15.33
N GLY A 1022 85.78 -6.87 16.50
CA GLY A 1022 85.81 -8.33 16.77
C GLY A 1022 84.43 -8.88 17.11
#